data_AF-A0A7W1FWN7-F1
#
_entry.id   AF-A0A7W1FWN7-F1
#
_cell.length_a   1.000
_cell.length_b   1.000
_cell.length_c   1.000
_cell.angle_alpha   90.00
_cell.angle_beta   90.00
_cell.angle_gamma   90.00
#
_symmetry.space_group_name_H-M   'P 1'
#
loop_
_entity.id
_entity.type
_entity.pdbx_description
1 polymer ?
#
loop_
_entity_poly.entity_id
_entity_poly.type
_entity_poly.pdbx_seq_one_letter_code
_entity_poly.pdbx_strand_id
1 'polypeptide(L)'
;MRFNIPKIVALHIVVFSTVMLSLFSCRNQKPQSPSLSCESFSIQNFNPASNWQTDSIDQKTIFIDYDNANSGFIIPTVKQLNDGSFSFEFELKNTSASNQKFYYKIYYQNESYKFEELDSTTNKENLLAEENFYGSWENTFTTFKETTISADNSFHKVQDAFRIVGNPRNDKRYFQDGINNRWERNPRVGEYSFLLIVASENDLKNIPSFIQNINLKNNGHFSNPYYYYLAGDGKKLKNTIAYKSEITLKVIAQPNLGNGIYVDDSRFGANSDKSHFCATCGQDSNLFKNAPIQQFINYVDASTKMDNIPVLGDVLKDNYSQMDYNWNKSFYTKDELIPTIIQTTKHPCQTVVSDPKEKKIIIKNPKTAFGEWKKESVGIITRHGFTYGKYRVKVKLTELLNKNNVWNGITNAIWLITQGGGEWNFRRNCNKEGYMETYWGGAKDKRVPAVDYTEIDFEILKTPPYCPDNTFPPVYKNPVDNNKDVKLWNISMPQEITNTDGDITVACTNWDMACWEPKNFGVGCNPIDYKGQTFYTHRWDHWYRALTEKKEENDDELFKSDYYYFEIDWRPAEIIWRIGPQPDKMRIVGYMNDQVTSIPNNQMLLIITQEFHSTKWWPGTAYSQDNLPFPKNDIPGEIYELTIE
;
A
#
# COMPACT_ATOMS: atom_id res chain seq x y z
N MET A 1 29.09 -53.56 52.38
CA MET A 1 29.77 -53.34 53.68
C MET A 1 28.90 -52.44 54.54
N ARG A 2 28.84 -52.65 55.86
CA ARG A 2 28.15 -51.75 56.81
C ARG A 2 29.09 -50.64 57.26
N PHE A 3 28.63 -49.40 57.33
CA PHE A 3 29.16 -48.38 58.27
C PHE A 3 28.05 -47.41 58.72
N ASN A 4 28.31 -46.75 59.85
CA ASN A 4 27.43 -45.94 60.71
C ASN A 4 28.34 -44.85 61.31
N ILE A 5 27.98 -43.65 61.78
CA ILE A 5 26.76 -43.04 62.36
C ILE A 5 26.80 -41.51 61.95
N PRO A 6 26.12 -40.51 62.56
CA PRO A 6 24.87 -40.44 63.35
C PRO A 6 23.87 -39.34 62.90
N LYS A 7 22.69 -39.28 63.55
CA LYS A 7 21.78 -38.11 63.54
C LYS A 7 22.29 -37.03 64.51
N ILE A 8 22.40 -35.76 64.09
CA ILE A 8 22.53 -34.58 64.97
C ILE A 8 21.71 -33.40 64.41
N VAL A 9 20.92 -32.77 65.29
CA VAL A 9 20.21 -31.47 65.15
C VAL A 9 19.24 -31.30 63.98
N ALA A 10 17.95 -31.52 64.28
CA ALA A 10 16.82 -30.96 63.54
C ALA A 10 15.89 -30.21 64.51
N LEU A 11 16.25 -28.97 64.88
CA LEU A 11 15.41 -28.11 65.75
C LEU A 11 15.60 -26.60 65.52
N HIS A 12 15.94 -26.14 64.32
CA HIS A 12 16.06 -24.69 64.00
C HIS A 12 15.29 -24.25 62.73
N ILE A 13 14.48 -25.12 62.12
CA ILE A 13 13.73 -24.83 60.88
C ILE A 13 12.21 -24.75 61.16
N VAL A 14 11.79 -23.76 61.97
CA VAL A 14 10.36 -23.42 62.14
C VAL A 14 10.12 -21.90 62.23
N VAL A 15 11.09 -21.10 62.70
CA VAL A 15 10.88 -19.65 62.95
C VAL A 15 11.23 -18.75 61.77
N PHE A 16 11.93 -19.25 60.74
CA PHE A 16 12.36 -18.43 59.58
C PHE A 16 11.39 -18.43 58.39
N SER A 17 10.25 -19.13 58.48
CA SER A 17 9.27 -19.24 57.37
C SER A 17 8.07 -18.28 57.49
N THR A 18 7.97 -17.50 58.56
CA THR A 18 6.79 -16.63 58.83
C THR A 18 7.08 -15.13 58.70
N VAL A 19 8.33 -14.74 58.40
CA VAL A 19 8.74 -13.33 58.23
C VAL A 19 9.08 -12.98 56.78
N MET A 20 9.18 -13.97 55.88
CA MET A 20 9.51 -13.76 54.45
C MET A 20 8.30 -13.80 53.50
N LEU A 21 7.08 -13.62 54.01
CA LEU A 21 5.82 -13.58 53.24
C LEU A 21 5.16 -12.18 53.20
N SER A 22 5.80 -11.16 53.76
CA SER A 22 5.27 -9.78 53.86
C SER A 22 5.99 -8.74 52.97
N LEU A 23 6.97 -9.15 52.15
CA LEU A 23 7.78 -8.23 51.32
C LEU A 23 7.59 -8.37 49.80
N PHE A 24 6.74 -9.30 49.33
CA PHE A 24 6.33 -9.38 47.91
C PHE A 24 4.90 -8.87 47.69
N SER A 25 4.55 -7.77 48.35
CA SER A 25 3.51 -6.87 47.84
C SER A 25 4.13 -5.99 46.74
N CYS A 26 4.44 -6.60 45.59
CA CYS A 26 4.69 -5.89 44.35
C CYS A 26 3.36 -5.25 43.93
N ARG A 27 3.05 -4.11 44.54
CA ARG A 27 1.99 -3.22 44.12
C ARG A 27 2.25 -2.91 42.64
N ASN A 28 1.32 -3.29 41.77
CA ASN A 28 1.31 -2.83 40.38
C ASN A 28 1.03 -1.32 40.36
N GLN A 29 2.02 -0.52 40.78
CA GLN A 29 2.07 0.89 40.41
C GLN A 29 2.29 0.90 38.90
N LYS A 30 1.23 1.21 38.15
CA LYS A 30 1.39 1.68 36.78
C LYS A 30 2.48 2.76 36.79
N PRO A 31 3.43 2.76 35.84
CA PRO A 31 4.40 3.84 35.71
C PRO A 31 3.66 5.17 35.74
N GLN A 32 3.94 5.99 36.75
CA GLN A 32 3.23 7.25 36.92
C GLN A 32 3.72 8.18 35.83
N SER A 33 2.84 8.53 34.89
CA SER A 33 3.20 9.35 33.72
C SER A 33 3.78 10.68 34.20
N PRO A 34 4.85 11.19 33.57
CA PRO A 34 5.58 12.35 34.07
C PRO A 34 4.68 13.58 34.16
N SER A 35 4.63 14.20 35.36
CA SER A 35 3.98 15.50 35.52
C SER A 35 4.83 16.58 34.85
N LEU A 36 4.28 17.22 33.82
CA LEU A 36 4.87 18.39 33.19
C LEU A 36 4.39 19.66 33.89
N SER A 37 5.25 20.66 34.05
CA SER A 37 4.93 21.91 34.75
C SER A 37 5.50 23.14 34.03
N CYS A 38 4.81 24.27 34.14
CA CYS A 38 5.22 25.58 33.65
C CYS A 38 5.09 26.63 34.76
N GLU A 39 5.16 27.93 34.46
CA GLU A 39 5.09 28.99 35.47
C GLU A 39 3.72 29.10 36.19
N SER A 40 2.60 28.64 35.58
CA SER A 40 1.23 28.82 36.13
C SER A 40 0.38 27.55 36.28
N PHE A 41 0.81 26.40 35.78
CA PHE A 41 0.09 25.13 35.94
C PHE A 41 0.97 23.88 35.74
N SER A 42 0.41 22.72 36.06
CA SER A 42 0.97 21.39 35.79
C SER A 42 -0.05 20.47 35.12
N ILE A 43 0.42 19.58 34.24
CA ILE A 43 -0.38 18.50 33.62
C ILE A 43 0.22 17.14 33.98
N GLN A 44 -0.62 16.14 34.26
CA GLN A 44 -0.22 14.74 34.31
C GLN A 44 -1.28 13.82 33.67
N ASN A 45 -0.97 12.53 33.57
CA ASN A 45 -1.93 11.46 33.22
C ASN A 45 -2.66 11.65 31.88
N PHE A 46 -2.00 12.21 30.84
CA PHE A 46 -2.62 12.35 29.52
C PHE A 46 -2.78 10.99 28.81
N ASN A 47 -4.03 10.55 28.69
CA ASN A 47 -4.45 9.36 27.98
C ASN A 47 -5.29 9.75 26.74
N PRO A 48 -4.75 9.63 25.51
CA PRO A 48 -5.41 10.08 24.29
C PRO A 48 -6.58 9.18 23.83
N ALA A 49 -6.77 8.00 24.41
CA ALA A 49 -7.80 7.06 23.97
C ALA A 49 -8.31 6.23 25.15
N SER A 50 -8.82 6.88 26.19
CA SER A 50 -9.20 6.23 27.47
C SER A 50 -10.33 5.21 27.34
N ASN A 51 -11.15 5.31 26.30
CA ASN A 51 -12.22 4.36 25.98
C ASN A 51 -11.83 3.26 24.98
N TRP A 52 -10.61 3.27 24.41
CA TRP A 52 -10.13 2.22 23.49
C TRP A 52 -9.25 1.18 24.22
N GLN A 53 -9.42 -0.09 23.88
CA GLN A 53 -8.67 -1.19 24.51
C GLN A 53 -7.21 -1.22 24.03
N THR A 54 -6.34 -1.75 24.88
CA THR A 54 -4.88 -1.82 24.69
C THR A 54 -4.44 -3.24 24.34
N ASP A 55 -3.73 -3.43 23.23
CA ASP A 55 -3.04 -4.70 22.94
C ASP A 55 -1.76 -4.84 23.78
N SER A 56 -1.12 -3.71 24.05
CA SER A 56 0.00 -3.54 24.99
C SER A 56 -0.17 -2.23 25.76
N ILE A 57 0.63 -2.00 26.81
CA ILE A 57 0.50 -0.83 27.69
C ILE A 57 0.53 0.49 26.90
N ASP A 58 1.37 0.57 25.86
CA ASP A 58 1.68 1.80 25.14
C ASP A 58 1.25 1.81 23.65
N GLN A 59 0.79 0.67 23.11
CA GLN A 59 0.27 0.60 21.73
C GLN A 59 -1.13 -0.05 21.69
N LYS A 60 -2.02 0.59 20.93
CA LYS A 60 -3.38 0.11 20.64
C LYS A 60 -3.57 -0.05 19.13
N THR A 61 -4.14 -1.16 18.66
CA THR A 61 -4.46 -1.38 17.25
C THR A 61 -5.92 -1.03 16.97
N ILE A 62 -6.23 -0.53 15.79
CA ILE A 62 -7.60 -0.42 15.27
C ILE A 62 -7.63 -0.78 13.78
N PHE A 63 -8.56 -1.66 13.41
CA PHE A 63 -8.78 -2.07 12.03
C PHE A 63 -9.80 -1.15 11.37
N ILE A 64 -9.49 -0.56 10.21
CA ILE A 64 -10.39 0.34 9.48
C ILE A 64 -11.73 -0.34 9.19
N ASP A 65 -12.82 0.35 9.51
CA ASP A 65 -14.18 -0.06 9.19
C ASP A 65 -14.50 0.32 7.74
N TYR A 66 -14.79 -0.68 6.90
CA TYR A 66 -15.10 -0.52 5.49
C TYR A 66 -16.60 -0.28 5.21
N ASP A 67 -17.47 -0.40 6.21
CA ASP A 67 -18.90 -0.29 5.99
C ASP A 67 -19.32 1.17 5.76
N ASN A 68 -19.94 1.44 4.61
CA ASN A 68 -20.30 2.77 4.12
C ASN A 68 -19.08 3.71 3.90
N ALA A 69 -17.90 3.15 3.59
CA ALA A 69 -16.65 3.91 3.44
C ALA A 69 -16.52 4.80 2.18
N ASN A 70 -17.54 4.84 1.30
CA ASN A 70 -17.52 5.68 0.07
C ASN A 70 -17.34 7.18 0.36
N SER A 71 -17.76 7.66 1.53
CA SER A 71 -17.57 9.06 1.94
C SER A 71 -16.21 9.34 2.60
N GLY A 72 -15.36 8.31 2.71
CA GLY A 72 -14.04 8.35 3.33
C GLY A 72 -14.06 7.73 4.73
N PHE A 73 -12.93 7.20 5.17
CA PHE A 73 -12.84 6.56 6.48
C PHE A 73 -12.89 7.57 7.64
N ILE A 74 -13.51 7.13 8.74
CA ILE A 74 -13.57 7.81 10.03
C ILE A 74 -13.12 6.80 11.09
N ILE A 75 -12.24 7.21 12.00
CA ILE A 75 -11.67 6.34 13.03
C ILE A 75 -11.81 7.06 14.39
N PRO A 76 -12.58 6.52 15.35
CA PRO A 76 -13.38 5.30 15.26
C PRO A 76 -14.74 5.52 14.54
N THR A 77 -15.41 4.44 14.14
CA THR A 77 -16.84 4.43 13.77
C THR A 77 -17.72 3.99 14.95
N VAL A 78 -19.03 4.15 14.81
CA VAL A 78 -20.03 3.65 15.78
C VAL A 78 -20.03 2.13 15.96
N LYS A 79 -19.37 1.38 15.07
CA LYS A 79 -19.18 -0.08 15.20
C LYS A 79 -17.97 -0.44 16.06
N GLN A 80 -17.01 0.47 16.16
CA GLN A 80 -15.78 0.29 16.93
C GLN A 80 -15.96 0.84 18.36
N LEU A 81 -16.60 2.01 18.52
CA LEU A 81 -16.95 2.61 19.80
C LEU A 81 -18.34 3.21 19.75
N ASN A 82 -19.14 3.10 20.82
CA ASN A 82 -20.55 3.51 20.84
C ASN A 82 -20.80 4.94 20.31
N ASP A 83 -19.99 5.91 20.73
CA ASP A 83 -20.08 7.32 20.31
C ASP A 83 -19.27 7.64 19.03
N GLY A 84 -18.70 6.61 18.41
CA GLY A 84 -17.78 6.68 17.28
C GLY A 84 -16.57 7.60 17.52
N SER A 85 -16.13 7.80 18.76
CA SER A 85 -15.13 8.82 19.10
C SER A 85 -14.15 8.31 20.16
N PHE A 86 -12.88 8.66 20.02
CA PHE A 86 -11.91 8.44 21.09
C PHE A 86 -12.16 9.46 22.20
N SER A 87 -12.43 8.98 23.42
CA SER A 87 -12.36 9.80 24.62
C SER A 87 -10.90 9.99 25.00
N PHE A 88 -10.51 11.21 25.33
CA PHE A 88 -9.23 11.48 25.97
C PHE A 88 -9.42 12.16 27.31
N GLU A 89 -8.42 12.01 28.17
CA GLU A 89 -8.41 12.61 29.48
C GLU A 89 -7.01 13.02 29.93
N PHE A 90 -6.94 14.04 30.76
CA PHE A 90 -5.73 14.50 31.42
C PHE A 90 -6.10 15.16 32.75
N GLU A 91 -5.10 15.33 33.61
CA GLU A 91 -5.27 16.03 34.89
C GLU A 91 -4.51 17.35 34.86
N LEU A 92 -5.19 18.45 35.17
CA LEU A 92 -4.68 19.81 35.14
C LEU A 92 -4.73 20.43 36.53
N LYS A 93 -3.62 21.02 36.97
CA LYS A 93 -3.46 21.67 38.27
C LYS A 93 -3.07 23.13 38.08
N ASN A 94 -3.90 24.04 38.57
CA ASN A 94 -3.60 25.47 38.63
C ASN A 94 -2.63 25.73 39.81
N THR A 95 -1.49 26.36 39.55
CA THR A 95 -0.49 26.74 40.58
C THR A 95 -0.45 28.24 40.86
N SER A 96 -1.31 29.02 40.21
CA SER A 96 -1.48 30.45 40.48
C SER A 96 -2.33 30.71 41.73
N ALA A 97 -2.39 31.99 42.16
CA ALA A 97 -3.14 32.41 43.35
C ALA A 97 -4.65 32.65 43.10
N SER A 98 -5.15 32.49 41.87
CA SER A 98 -6.54 32.76 41.52
C SER A 98 -7.10 31.74 40.52
N ASN A 99 -8.41 31.50 40.57
CA ASN A 99 -9.07 30.64 39.58
C ASN A 99 -8.76 31.15 38.17
N GLN A 100 -8.27 30.26 37.30
CA GLN A 100 -7.72 30.66 36.00
C GLN A 100 -8.36 29.83 34.87
N LYS A 101 -8.57 30.51 33.74
CA LYS A 101 -8.95 29.89 32.47
C LYS A 101 -7.73 29.30 31.79
N PHE A 102 -7.87 28.05 31.36
CA PHE A 102 -6.89 27.33 30.56
C PHE A 102 -7.54 26.88 29.27
N TYR A 103 -6.72 26.81 28.22
CA TYR A 103 -7.15 26.53 26.87
C TYR A 103 -6.43 25.28 26.38
N TYR A 104 -7.18 24.26 25.96
CA TYR A 104 -6.61 22.97 25.55
C TYR A 104 -6.98 22.58 24.11
N LYS A 105 -6.06 21.87 23.45
CA LYS A 105 -6.25 21.30 22.11
C LYS A 105 -5.46 20.01 21.97
N ILE A 106 -6.10 18.97 21.43
CA ILE A 106 -5.45 17.73 21.03
C ILE A 106 -5.09 17.78 19.54
N TYR A 107 -3.92 17.25 19.19
CA TYR A 107 -3.51 16.95 17.83
C TYR A 107 -3.15 15.46 17.71
N TYR A 108 -3.36 14.90 16.52
CA TYR A 108 -2.85 13.58 16.14
C TYR A 108 -2.01 13.69 14.88
N GLN A 109 -1.03 12.80 14.72
CA GLN A 109 -0.21 12.69 13.51
C GLN A 109 0.14 11.24 13.23
N ASN A 110 0.13 10.84 11.95
CA ASN A 110 0.70 9.58 11.49
C ASN A 110 2.23 9.68 11.46
N GLU A 111 2.91 8.80 12.22
CA GLU A 111 4.38 8.78 12.32
C GLU A 111 5.03 7.80 11.34
N SER A 112 4.34 6.75 10.88
CA SER A 112 4.93 5.73 9.99
C SER A 112 5.28 6.25 8.59
N TYR A 113 4.49 7.18 8.06
CA TYR A 113 4.62 7.69 6.68
C TYR A 113 4.67 9.21 6.67
N LYS A 114 5.58 9.79 7.47
CA LYS A 114 5.83 11.22 7.56
C LYS A 114 7.19 11.63 6.96
N PHE A 115 7.33 12.91 6.68
CA PHE A 115 8.62 13.59 6.65
C PHE A 115 8.97 14.06 8.06
N GLU A 116 10.25 14.02 8.40
CA GLU A 116 10.76 14.63 9.63
C GLU A 116 10.37 16.11 9.71
N GLU A 117 9.88 16.56 10.87
CA GLU A 117 9.39 17.93 11.06
C GLU A 117 10.50 18.98 10.95
N LEU A 118 11.74 18.57 11.22
CA LEU A 118 12.94 19.41 11.19
C LEU A 118 13.76 19.13 9.94
N ASP A 119 14.11 20.19 9.22
CA ASP A 119 15.18 20.14 8.24
C ASP A 119 16.53 20.01 8.98
N SER A 120 17.27 18.94 8.68
CA SER A 120 18.48 18.54 9.39
C SER A 120 19.66 19.51 9.22
N THR A 121 19.59 20.43 8.26
CA THR A 121 20.67 21.38 7.96
C THR A 121 20.41 22.74 8.61
N THR A 122 19.16 23.22 8.57
CA THR A 122 18.76 24.55 9.00
C THR A 122 18.11 24.58 10.39
N ASN A 123 17.69 23.42 10.92
CA ASN A 123 16.88 23.27 12.13
C ASN A 123 15.56 24.08 12.08
N LYS A 124 15.06 24.38 10.88
CA LYS A 124 13.74 24.97 10.65
C LYS A 124 12.73 23.87 10.31
N GLU A 125 11.48 24.28 10.16
CA GLU A 125 10.42 23.41 9.63
C GLU A 125 10.83 22.86 8.26
N ASN A 126 10.81 21.54 8.10
CA ASN A 126 11.00 20.89 6.83
C ASN A 126 9.86 21.27 5.88
N LEU A 127 10.17 21.72 4.66
CA LEU A 127 9.17 22.13 3.67
C LEU A 127 8.16 21.02 3.34
N LEU A 128 8.56 19.75 3.44
CA LEU A 128 7.67 18.60 3.20
C LEU A 128 6.85 18.19 4.43
N ALA A 129 7.09 18.76 5.62
CA ALA A 129 6.31 18.45 6.82
C ALA A 129 4.82 18.86 6.71
N GLU A 130 4.46 19.71 5.73
CA GLU A 130 3.06 20.01 5.42
C GLU A 130 2.33 18.87 4.67
N GLU A 131 3.06 17.91 4.07
CA GLU A 131 2.50 16.70 3.47
C GLU A 131 2.14 15.62 4.51
N ASN A 132 2.60 15.78 5.76
CA ASN A 132 2.29 14.86 6.86
C ASN A 132 0.78 14.78 7.10
N PHE A 133 0.29 13.60 7.48
CA PHE A 133 -1.10 13.43 7.88
C PHE A 133 -1.25 13.77 9.37
N TYR A 134 -1.78 14.96 9.67
CA TYR A 134 -2.10 15.40 11.02
C TYR A 134 -3.44 16.13 11.09
N GLY A 135 -4.04 16.15 12.27
CA GLY A 135 -5.36 16.73 12.52
C GLY A 135 -5.58 17.11 14.00
N SER A 136 -6.82 17.51 14.31
CA SER A 136 -7.24 17.82 15.69
C SER A 136 -8.72 17.43 15.92
N TRP A 137 -9.62 18.40 15.95
CA TRP A 137 -11.06 18.18 16.06
C TRP A 137 -11.69 17.84 14.71
N GLU A 138 -12.76 17.04 14.70
CA GLU A 138 -13.56 16.79 13.47
C GLU A 138 -14.17 18.09 12.93
N ASN A 139 -14.69 18.95 13.83
CA ASN A 139 -15.00 20.34 13.51
C ASN A 139 -13.71 21.16 13.55
N THR A 140 -13.06 21.27 12.41
CA THR A 140 -11.75 21.93 12.29
C THR A 140 -11.78 23.44 12.52
N PHE A 141 -12.95 24.08 12.58
CA PHE A 141 -13.08 25.47 13.02
C PHE A 141 -12.88 25.65 14.53
N THR A 142 -12.97 24.58 15.32
CA THR A 142 -12.63 24.62 16.74
C THR A 142 -11.12 24.86 16.90
N THR A 143 -10.75 25.97 17.55
CA THR A 143 -9.37 26.26 17.91
C THR A 143 -9.00 25.49 19.19
N PHE A 144 -8.87 26.19 20.30
CA PHE A 144 -8.71 25.62 21.64
C PHE A 144 -10.06 25.66 22.38
N LYS A 145 -10.34 24.63 23.18
CA LYS A 145 -11.48 24.62 24.10
C LYS A 145 -11.07 25.21 25.45
N GLU A 146 -11.99 25.90 26.12
CA GLU A 146 -11.76 26.51 27.43
C GLU A 146 -12.10 25.53 28.57
N THR A 147 -11.34 25.60 29.66
CA THR A 147 -11.69 25.04 30.98
C THR A 147 -11.30 26.02 32.08
N THR A 148 -11.96 25.97 33.24
CA THR A 148 -11.64 26.82 34.40
C THR A 148 -11.23 25.94 35.57
N ILE A 149 -10.02 26.14 36.09
CA ILE A 149 -9.48 25.35 37.20
C ILE A 149 -9.28 26.23 38.44
N SER A 150 -9.75 25.77 39.59
CA SER A 150 -9.65 26.47 40.86
C SER A 150 -8.21 26.55 41.36
N ALA A 151 -7.85 27.66 42.02
CA ALA A 151 -6.55 27.84 42.68
C ALA A 151 -6.47 27.10 44.03
N ASP A 152 -6.83 25.82 44.03
CA ASP A 152 -6.74 24.93 45.19
C ASP A 152 -5.45 24.07 45.20
N ASN A 153 -4.57 24.27 44.21
CA ASN A 153 -3.31 23.56 44.06
C ASN A 153 -3.47 22.02 43.93
N SER A 154 -4.66 21.54 43.55
CA SER A 154 -4.97 20.13 43.30
C SER A 154 -5.10 19.82 41.80
N PHE A 155 -5.11 18.53 41.44
CA PHE A 155 -5.29 18.07 40.07
C PHE A 155 -6.78 17.85 39.76
N HIS A 156 -7.26 18.49 38.70
CA HIS A 156 -8.63 18.40 38.22
C HIS A 156 -8.68 17.63 36.91
N LYS A 157 -9.59 16.66 36.81
CA LYS A 157 -9.74 15.85 35.60
C LYS A 157 -10.44 16.64 34.50
N VAL A 158 -9.84 16.68 33.32
CA VAL A 158 -10.45 17.18 32.08
C VAL A 158 -10.68 15.98 31.16
N GLN A 159 -11.87 15.89 30.56
CA GLN A 159 -12.26 14.83 29.62
C GLN A 159 -12.97 15.44 28.42
N ASP A 160 -12.71 14.90 27.23
CA ASP A 160 -13.29 15.35 25.97
C ASP A 160 -13.10 14.25 24.88
N ALA A 161 -13.53 14.48 23.65
CA ALA A 161 -13.45 13.48 22.57
C ALA A 161 -13.02 14.06 21.20
N PHE A 162 -12.46 13.20 20.35
CA PHE A 162 -12.11 13.50 18.96
C PHE A 162 -12.25 12.27 18.05
N ARG A 163 -12.04 12.49 16.74
CA ARG A 163 -11.99 11.48 15.68
C ARG A 163 -10.87 11.79 14.71
N ILE A 164 -10.28 10.73 14.15
CA ILE A 164 -9.40 10.81 12.99
C ILE A 164 -10.29 10.69 11.74
N VAL A 165 -10.19 11.66 10.82
CA VAL A 165 -11.08 11.78 9.66
C VAL A 165 -10.28 12.10 8.40
N GLY A 166 -10.80 11.69 7.24
CA GLY A 166 -10.25 12.13 5.96
C GLY A 166 -10.33 13.65 5.77
N ASN A 167 -9.39 14.22 5.01
CA ASN A 167 -9.11 15.66 4.91
C ASN A 167 -9.19 16.41 6.28
N PRO A 168 -8.31 16.09 7.25
CA PRO A 168 -8.39 16.59 8.63
C PRO A 168 -8.07 18.08 8.81
N ARG A 169 -7.68 18.78 7.74
CA ARG A 169 -7.35 20.23 7.72
C ARG A 169 -8.30 21.05 6.84
N ASN A 170 -9.41 20.47 6.38
CA ASN A 170 -10.31 21.09 5.38
C ASN A 170 -9.54 21.76 4.21
N ASP A 171 -8.51 21.10 3.71
CA ASP A 171 -7.73 21.62 2.58
C ASP A 171 -8.66 21.74 1.37
N LYS A 172 -8.68 22.93 0.76
CA LYS A 172 -9.62 23.32 -0.31
C LYS A 172 -9.40 22.55 -1.60
N ARG A 173 -8.25 21.90 -1.74
CA ARG A 173 -7.97 20.91 -2.79
C ARG A 173 -8.99 19.78 -2.85
N TYR A 174 -9.55 19.38 -1.70
CA TYR A 174 -10.49 18.26 -1.57
C TYR A 174 -11.94 18.72 -1.33
N PHE A 175 -12.33 19.80 -1.99
CA PHE A 175 -13.70 20.32 -1.94
C PHE A 175 -14.30 20.36 -3.35
N GLN A 176 -15.48 19.76 -3.49
CA GLN A 176 -16.29 19.82 -4.70
C GLN A 176 -17.66 20.41 -4.33
N ASP A 177 -18.10 21.43 -5.07
CA ASP A 177 -19.39 22.12 -4.87
C ASP A 177 -19.65 22.57 -3.41
N GLY A 178 -18.58 22.91 -2.69
CA GLY A 178 -18.62 23.33 -1.28
C GLY A 178 -18.63 22.18 -0.25
N ILE A 179 -18.70 20.93 -0.69
CA ILE A 179 -18.67 19.71 0.14
C ILE A 179 -17.22 19.26 0.31
N ASN A 180 -16.83 18.84 1.52
CA ASN A 180 -15.51 18.26 1.79
C ASN A 180 -15.52 16.76 1.40
N ASN A 181 -14.82 16.42 0.32
CA ASN A 181 -14.66 15.05 -0.16
C ASN A 181 -13.59 14.34 0.69
N ARG A 182 -13.94 13.98 1.93
CA ARG A 182 -12.99 13.37 2.89
C ARG A 182 -12.29 12.12 2.36
N TRP A 183 -12.93 11.37 1.45
CA TRP A 183 -12.37 10.18 0.79
C TRP A 183 -11.16 10.47 -0.11
N GLU A 184 -10.98 11.70 -0.60
CA GLU A 184 -9.85 12.12 -1.44
C GLU A 184 -8.53 12.30 -0.66
N ARG A 185 -8.61 12.27 0.68
CA ARG A 185 -7.44 12.19 1.57
C ARG A 185 -7.81 11.37 2.81
N ASN A 186 -7.93 10.06 2.64
CA ASN A 186 -8.24 9.13 3.71
C ASN A 186 -7.23 9.21 4.87
N PRO A 187 -7.62 8.82 6.11
CA PRO A 187 -6.69 8.44 7.16
C PRO A 187 -5.62 7.48 6.64
N ARG A 188 -4.36 7.72 6.97
CA ARG A 188 -3.25 6.80 6.64
C ARG A 188 -3.31 5.56 7.54
N VAL A 189 -2.74 4.47 7.05
CA VAL A 189 -2.39 3.32 7.89
C VAL A 189 -1.09 3.59 8.67
N GLY A 190 -0.76 2.72 9.62
CA GLY A 190 0.44 2.82 10.45
C GLY A 190 0.19 3.48 11.79
N GLU A 191 1.26 3.86 12.48
CA GLU A 191 1.25 4.36 13.84
C GLU A 191 0.89 5.85 13.90
N TYR A 192 0.04 6.21 14.85
CA TYR A 192 -0.33 7.58 15.19
C TYR A 192 0.17 7.94 16.57
N SER A 193 0.74 9.14 16.69
CA SER A 193 1.06 9.79 17.96
C SER A 193 0.06 10.91 18.30
N PHE A 194 -0.02 11.27 19.57
CA PHE A 194 -0.94 12.28 20.10
C PHE A 194 -0.21 13.35 20.90
N LEU A 195 -0.61 14.61 20.70
CA LEU A 195 -0.03 15.79 21.32
C LEU A 195 -1.13 16.66 21.93
N LEU A 196 -1.16 16.73 23.26
CA LEU A 196 -2.01 17.66 24.00
C LEU A 196 -1.26 18.97 24.23
N ILE A 197 -1.85 20.08 23.81
CA ILE A 197 -1.40 21.42 24.17
C ILE A 197 -2.38 21.99 25.19
N VAL A 198 -1.86 22.54 26.29
CA VAL A 198 -2.62 23.42 27.19
C VAL A 198 -1.87 24.74 27.32
N ALA A 199 -2.59 25.86 27.29
CA ALA A 199 -2.05 27.20 27.41
C ALA A 199 -2.89 28.08 28.37
N SER A 200 -2.24 29.07 28.97
CA SER A 200 -2.92 30.21 29.60
C SER A 200 -3.57 31.13 28.56
N GLU A 201 -4.51 31.98 28.97
CA GLU A 201 -5.11 33.00 28.09
C GLU A 201 -4.06 33.97 27.50
N ASN A 202 -3.01 34.28 28.26
CA ASN A 202 -1.93 35.15 27.82
C ASN A 202 -1.14 34.52 26.66
N ASP A 203 -0.74 33.26 26.82
CA ASP A 203 0.05 32.58 25.81
C ASP A 203 -0.77 32.20 24.59
N LEU A 204 -2.06 31.87 24.75
CA LEU A 204 -2.97 31.63 23.62
C LEU A 204 -3.00 32.81 22.64
N LYS A 205 -2.93 34.06 23.13
CA LYS A 205 -2.89 35.28 22.29
C LYS A 205 -1.60 35.39 21.47
N ASN A 206 -0.53 34.70 21.89
CA ASN A 206 0.77 34.66 21.20
C ASN A 206 0.92 33.44 20.26
N ILE A 207 0.03 32.45 20.34
CA ILE A 207 0.00 31.32 19.39
C ILE A 207 -0.57 31.83 18.05
N PRO A 208 0.14 31.70 16.92
CA PRO A 208 -0.36 32.15 15.61
C PRO A 208 -1.68 31.52 15.22
N SER A 209 -2.55 32.28 14.55
CA SER A 209 -3.90 31.83 14.15
C SER A 209 -3.88 30.57 13.27
N PHE A 210 -2.84 30.36 12.47
CA PHE A 210 -2.66 29.16 11.63
C PHE A 210 -2.20 27.91 12.40
N ILE A 211 -1.66 28.08 13.62
CA ILE A 211 -1.44 26.96 14.54
C ILE A 211 -2.73 26.68 15.31
N GLN A 212 -3.44 27.72 15.78
CA GLN A 212 -4.72 27.55 16.47
C GLN A 212 -5.78 26.88 15.58
N ASN A 213 -5.86 27.28 14.31
CA ASN A 213 -6.76 26.76 13.29
C ASN A 213 -5.94 26.15 12.14
N ILE A 214 -5.81 24.83 12.16
CA ILE A 214 -5.01 24.04 11.20
C ILE A 214 -5.55 24.07 9.75
N ASN A 215 -6.68 24.71 9.50
CA ASN A 215 -7.18 24.96 8.14
C ASN A 215 -6.50 26.17 7.48
N LEU A 216 -5.87 27.05 8.25
CA LEU A 216 -5.26 28.26 7.73
C LEU A 216 -3.81 27.98 7.33
N LYS A 217 -3.39 28.60 6.23
CA LYS A 217 -2.04 28.54 5.69
C LYS A 217 -1.24 29.77 6.10
N ASN A 218 0.03 29.58 6.43
CA ASN A 218 1.02 30.62 6.59
C ASN A 218 1.81 30.76 5.29
N ASN A 219 1.79 31.92 4.64
CA ASN A 219 2.47 32.17 3.36
C ASN A 219 2.21 31.11 2.25
N GLY A 220 1.01 30.51 2.22
CA GLY A 220 0.63 29.48 1.24
C GLY A 220 0.82 28.03 1.68
N HIS A 221 1.54 27.79 2.78
CA HIS A 221 1.87 26.47 3.32
C HIS A 221 1.13 26.19 4.63
N PHE A 222 0.86 24.92 4.97
CA PHE A 222 0.40 24.57 6.31
C PHE A 222 1.59 24.36 7.24
N SER A 223 1.57 24.96 8.44
CA SER A 223 2.56 24.64 9.48
C SER A 223 2.13 23.42 10.30
N ASN A 224 3.06 22.52 10.55
CA ASN A 224 2.91 21.33 11.35
C ASN A 224 2.92 21.68 12.87
N PRO A 225 1.88 21.31 13.64
CA PRO A 225 1.82 21.62 15.06
C PRO A 225 2.90 20.89 15.86
N TYR A 226 3.35 19.69 15.46
CA TYR A 226 4.44 18.98 16.13
C TYR A 226 5.75 19.75 16.03
N TYR A 227 6.08 20.30 14.85
CA TYR A 227 7.20 21.22 14.69
C TYR A 227 7.04 22.42 15.64
N TYR A 228 5.94 23.16 15.53
CA TYR A 228 5.77 24.44 16.23
C TYR A 228 5.91 24.32 17.76
N TYR A 229 5.30 23.29 18.38
CA TYR A 229 5.30 23.14 19.83
C TYR A 229 6.54 22.42 20.39
N LEU A 230 7.14 21.47 19.66
CA LEU A 230 8.23 20.64 20.19
C LEU A 230 9.64 21.18 19.83
N ALA A 231 9.75 21.92 18.73
CA ALA A 231 11.01 22.44 18.20
C ALA A 231 10.99 23.95 17.86
N GLY A 232 9.87 24.46 17.37
CA GLY A 232 9.70 25.84 16.91
C GLY A 232 9.39 26.86 18.00
N ASP A 233 8.79 27.99 17.61
CA ASP A 233 8.53 29.13 18.51
C ASP A 233 7.55 28.82 19.65
N GLY A 234 6.66 27.82 19.50
CA GLY A 234 5.76 27.38 20.56
C GLY A 234 6.49 26.88 21.81
N LYS A 235 7.71 26.36 21.66
CA LYS A 235 8.58 25.93 22.77
C LYS A 235 9.04 27.09 23.67
N LYS A 236 8.93 28.34 23.19
CA LYS A 236 9.35 29.55 23.92
C LYS A 236 8.22 30.13 24.81
N LEU A 237 7.01 29.57 24.71
CA LEU A 237 5.84 29.99 25.46
C LEU A 237 5.93 29.49 26.93
N LYS A 238 6.05 30.43 27.88
CA LYS A 238 6.32 30.17 29.30
C LYS A 238 5.16 29.53 30.07
N ASN A 239 3.94 29.75 29.60
CA ASN A 239 2.68 29.33 30.21
C ASN A 239 1.86 28.49 29.21
N THR A 240 2.57 27.60 28.52
CA THR A 240 2.05 26.59 27.60
C THR A 240 2.80 25.28 27.85
N ILE A 241 2.10 24.15 27.87
CA ILE A 241 2.70 22.81 27.97
C ILE A 241 2.30 22.00 26.75
N ALA A 242 3.28 21.38 26.12
CA ALA A 242 3.13 20.45 25.01
C ALA A 242 3.42 19.03 25.50
N TYR A 243 2.37 18.24 25.71
CA TYR A 243 2.44 16.86 26.22
C TYR A 243 2.23 15.88 25.05
N LYS A 244 3.34 15.35 24.49
CA LYS A 244 3.28 14.19 23.58
C LYS A 244 3.03 12.93 24.41
N SER A 245 2.01 12.14 24.07
CA SER A 245 1.72 10.89 24.77
C SER A 245 2.68 9.77 24.33
N GLU A 246 3.04 8.90 25.26
CA GLU A 246 3.70 7.62 24.97
C GLU A 246 2.70 6.60 24.36
N ILE A 247 1.39 6.80 24.57
CA ILE A 247 0.35 5.94 24.00
C ILE A 247 0.21 6.24 22.50
N THR A 248 0.34 5.20 21.69
CA THR A 248 0.20 5.23 20.23
C THR A 248 -1.03 4.44 19.75
N LEU A 249 -1.50 4.76 18.53
CA LEU A 249 -2.57 4.04 17.84
C LEU A 249 -2.07 3.50 16.50
N LYS A 250 -1.96 2.18 16.34
CA LYS A 250 -1.69 1.54 15.05
C LYS A 250 -2.99 1.36 14.27
N VAL A 251 -3.08 1.96 13.10
CA VAL A 251 -4.21 1.83 12.16
C VAL A 251 -3.85 0.80 11.09
N ILE A 252 -4.71 -0.20 10.89
CA ILE A 252 -4.51 -1.25 9.87
C ILE A 252 -5.75 -1.31 8.97
N ALA A 253 -5.57 -1.39 7.66
CA ALA A 253 -6.65 -1.69 6.72
C ALA A 253 -6.61 -3.18 6.36
N GLN A 254 -7.66 -3.94 6.69
CA GLN A 254 -7.77 -5.36 6.35
C GLN A 254 -9.18 -5.65 5.79
N PRO A 255 -9.46 -5.30 4.53
CA PRO A 255 -10.78 -5.44 3.94
C PRO A 255 -11.26 -6.90 3.90
N ASN A 256 -12.49 -7.15 4.34
CA ASN A 256 -13.10 -8.47 4.23
C ASN A 256 -13.46 -8.77 2.77
N LEU A 257 -12.66 -9.60 2.08
CA LEU A 257 -12.88 -10.01 0.69
C LEU A 257 -14.18 -10.80 0.49
N GLY A 258 -14.79 -11.29 1.58
CA GLY A 258 -16.11 -11.90 1.62
C GLY A 258 -17.30 -10.92 1.64
N ASN A 259 -17.08 -9.60 1.77
CA ASN A 259 -18.16 -8.59 1.73
C ASN A 259 -18.67 -8.28 0.30
N GLY A 260 -18.18 -8.99 -0.71
CA GLY A 260 -18.62 -8.88 -2.09
C GLY A 260 -17.75 -7.98 -2.98
N ILE A 261 -18.15 -7.94 -4.26
CA ILE A 261 -17.50 -7.18 -5.34
C ILE A 261 -18.53 -6.23 -5.95
N TYR A 262 -18.22 -4.94 -5.98
CA TYR A 262 -19.03 -3.95 -6.69
C TYR A 262 -18.74 -3.96 -8.19
N VAL A 263 -19.78 -3.74 -9.00
CA VAL A 263 -19.70 -3.58 -10.45
C VAL A 263 -19.99 -2.14 -10.83
N ASP A 264 -19.02 -1.50 -11.47
CA ASP A 264 -19.16 -0.17 -12.06
C ASP A 264 -19.70 -0.30 -13.49
N ASP A 265 -20.99 -0.01 -13.66
CA ASP A 265 -21.72 -0.05 -14.93
C ASP A 265 -21.05 0.77 -16.05
N SER A 266 -20.28 1.81 -15.72
CA SER A 266 -19.56 2.62 -16.71
C SER A 266 -18.48 1.83 -17.47
N ARG A 267 -18.01 0.71 -16.90
CA ARG A 267 -17.00 -0.18 -17.50
C ARG A 267 -17.57 -1.24 -18.43
N PHE A 268 -18.86 -1.57 -18.29
CA PHE A 268 -19.53 -2.62 -19.07
C PHE A 268 -20.58 -2.07 -20.05
N GLY A 269 -21.01 -0.82 -19.86
CA GLY A 269 -22.07 -0.20 -20.63
C GLY A 269 -23.47 -0.53 -20.11
N ALA A 270 -24.41 0.38 -20.35
CA ALA A 270 -25.76 0.36 -19.78
C ALA A 270 -26.60 -0.88 -20.15
N ASN A 271 -26.28 -1.55 -21.27
CA ASN A 271 -26.97 -2.74 -21.78
C ASN A 271 -26.18 -4.04 -21.54
N SER A 272 -25.23 -4.04 -20.60
CA SER A 272 -24.49 -5.25 -20.21
C SER A 272 -25.41 -6.34 -19.69
N ASP A 273 -25.07 -7.60 -19.96
CA ASP A 273 -25.83 -8.74 -19.48
C ASP A 273 -25.52 -9.01 -18.00
N LYS A 274 -26.55 -8.82 -17.17
CA LYS A 274 -26.50 -8.92 -15.70
C LYS A 274 -26.92 -10.30 -15.18
N SER A 275 -27.02 -11.31 -16.05
CA SER A 275 -27.37 -12.70 -15.71
C SER A 275 -26.46 -13.36 -14.67
N HIS A 276 -25.22 -12.87 -14.54
CA HIS A 276 -24.21 -13.36 -13.60
C HIS A 276 -24.19 -12.62 -12.25
N PHE A 277 -25.05 -11.63 -12.03
CA PHE A 277 -25.15 -10.96 -10.71
C PHE A 277 -25.64 -11.92 -9.62
N CYS A 278 -25.10 -11.75 -8.42
CA CYS A 278 -25.44 -12.53 -7.23
C CYS A 278 -25.34 -11.66 -5.97
N ALA A 279 -25.68 -12.22 -4.80
CA ALA A 279 -25.65 -11.49 -3.53
C ALA A 279 -24.25 -10.98 -3.11
N THR A 280 -23.18 -11.45 -3.75
CA THR A 280 -21.78 -11.08 -3.47
C THR A 280 -21.08 -10.45 -4.67
N CYS A 281 -21.76 -10.24 -5.80
CA CYS A 281 -21.20 -9.53 -6.94
C CYS A 281 -22.29 -8.86 -7.78
N GLY A 282 -22.16 -7.55 -8.00
CA GLY A 282 -23.17 -6.74 -8.68
C GLY A 282 -23.15 -5.27 -8.25
N GLN A 283 -24.27 -4.59 -8.43
CA GLN A 283 -24.39 -3.12 -8.33
C GLN A 283 -25.33 -2.61 -7.21
N ASP A 284 -25.83 -3.49 -6.33
CA ASP A 284 -26.87 -3.10 -5.38
C ASP A 284 -26.38 -2.14 -4.27
N SER A 285 -27.31 -1.55 -3.52
CA SER A 285 -26.97 -0.55 -2.48
C SER A 285 -26.14 -1.11 -1.32
N ASN A 286 -26.22 -2.40 -1.03
CA ASN A 286 -25.38 -3.04 -0.01
C ASN A 286 -23.95 -3.22 -0.54
N LEU A 287 -23.78 -3.77 -1.74
CA LEU A 287 -22.47 -3.88 -2.39
C LEU A 287 -21.82 -2.51 -2.58
N PHE A 288 -22.57 -1.52 -3.07
CA PHE A 288 -22.06 -0.15 -3.21
C PHE A 288 -21.50 0.40 -1.89
N LYS A 289 -22.16 0.15 -0.75
CA LYS A 289 -21.75 0.68 0.55
C LYS A 289 -20.64 -0.13 1.22
N ASN A 290 -20.65 -1.45 1.09
CA ASN A 290 -19.92 -2.36 1.99
C ASN A 290 -18.92 -3.29 1.27
N ALA A 291 -18.98 -3.41 -0.06
CA ALA A 291 -17.96 -4.15 -0.82
C ALA A 291 -16.66 -3.33 -0.84
N PRO A 292 -15.52 -3.83 -0.33
CA PRO A 292 -14.25 -3.11 -0.37
C PRO A 292 -13.57 -3.19 -1.74
N ILE A 293 -14.02 -4.11 -2.59
CA ILE A 293 -13.45 -4.47 -3.89
C ILE A 293 -14.45 -4.17 -5.01
N GLN A 294 -13.94 -3.81 -6.18
CA GLN A 294 -14.65 -3.68 -7.45
C GLN A 294 -14.03 -4.62 -8.50
N GLN A 295 -14.84 -5.10 -9.45
CA GLN A 295 -14.32 -5.84 -10.60
C GLN A 295 -13.48 -4.91 -11.47
N PHE A 296 -12.23 -5.30 -11.76
CA PHE A 296 -11.35 -4.52 -12.62
C PHE A 296 -11.49 -4.96 -14.08
N ILE A 297 -11.46 -3.97 -14.97
CA ILE A 297 -11.54 -4.16 -16.43
C ILE A 297 -10.36 -3.43 -17.04
N ASN A 298 -9.39 -4.22 -17.50
CA ASN A 298 -8.17 -3.74 -18.12
C ASN A 298 -8.46 -2.88 -19.35
N TYR A 299 -7.62 -1.86 -19.55
CA TYR A 299 -7.56 -1.18 -20.83
C TYR A 299 -6.96 -2.13 -21.88
N VAL A 300 -7.61 -2.23 -23.03
CA VAL A 300 -7.11 -3.00 -24.18
C VAL A 300 -6.81 -2.02 -25.31
N ASP A 301 -5.53 -1.91 -25.69
CA ASP A 301 -5.16 -1.18 -26.90
C ASP A 301 -5.59 -1.97 -28.14
N ALA A 302 -6.56 -1.43 -28.88
CA ALA A 302 -7.07 -2.01 -30.12
C ALA A 302 -6.00 -2.18 -31.22
N SER A 303 -4.85 -1.51 -31.11
CA SER A 303 -3.70 -1.68 -32.02
C SER A 303 -2.91 -2.97 -31.77
N THR A 304 -3.00 -3.56 -30.57
CA THR A 304 -2.20 -4.73 -30.12
C THR A 304 -2.71 -6.09 -30.64
N LYS A 305 -3.26 -6.10 -31.85
CA LYS A 305 -3.76 -7.30 -32.50
C LYS A 305 -2.68 -8.40 -32.60
N MET A 306 -3.10 -9.62 -32.27
CA MET A 306 -2.31 -10.85 -32.23
C MET A 306 -2.86 -11.84 -33.27
N ASP A 307 -1.98 -12.43 -34.08
CA ASP A 307 -2.36 -13.41 -35.10
C ASP A 307 -2.02 -14.81 -34.52
N ASN A 308 -2.95 -15.34 -33.72
CA ASN A 308 -2.69 -16.48 -32.83
C ASN A 308 -2.76 -17.83 -33.56
N ILE A 309 -1.99 -18.82 -33.12
CA ILE A 309 -2.14 -20.20 -33.61
C ILE A 309 -3.55 -20.76 -33.27
N PRO A 310 -4.20 -21.52 -34.17
CA PRO A 310 -5.56 -22.05 -33.98
C PRO A 310 -5.62 -23.29 -33.04
N VAL A 311 -4.86 -23.26 -31.94
CA VAL A 311 -4.66 -24.40 -31.03
C VAL A 311 -5.37 -24.16 -29.70
N LEU A 312 -6.15 -25.14 -29.24
CA LEU A 312 -6.74 -25.20 -27.89
C LEU A 312 -5.86 -26.10 -27.00
N GLY A 313 -5.10 -25.50 -26.09
CA GLY A 313 -4.10 -26.19 -25.26
C GLY A 313 -4.34 -26.02 -23.76
N ASP A 314 -4.01 -27.04 -22.99
CA ASP A 314 -3.89 -26.95 -21.53
C ASP A 314 -2.41 -26.79 -21.18
N VAL A 315 -1.89 -25.56 -21.35
CA VAL A 315 -0.44 -25.29 -21.24
C VAL A 315 0.07 -25.53 -19.81
N LEU A 316 -0.77 -25.32 -18.79
CA LEU A 316 -0.46 -25.61 -17.38
C LEU A 316 -0.16 -27.09 -17.08
N LYS A 317 -0.45 -27.99 -18.02
CA LYS A 317 -0.15 -29.42 -17.87
C LYS A 317 0.92 -29.86 -18.87
N ASP A 318 1.47 -31.04 -18.61
CA ASP A 318 2.59 -31.67 -19.32
C ASP A 318 2.35 -31.96 -20.82
N ASN A 319 1.24 -31.50 -21.40
CA ASN A 319 0.78 -31.77 -22.77
C ASN A 319 1.23 -30.72 -23.79
N TYR A 320 2.07 -29.75 -23.40
CA TYR A 320 2.66 -28.76 -24.31
C TYR A 320 4.14 -28.57 -23.99
N SER A 321 5.01 -28.85 -24.96
CA SER A 321 6.46 -28.77 -24.83
C SER A 321 7.05 -27.62 -25.66
N GLN A 322 8.32 -27.30 -25.41
CA GLN A 322 9.06 -26.34 -26.25
C GLN A 322 9.13 -26.79 -27.72
N MET A 323 9.12 -28.10 -27.99
CA MET A 323 9.06 -28.63 -29.36
C MET A 323 7.70 -28.35 -30.01
N ASP A 324 6.60 -28.46 -29.27
CA ASP A 324 5.25 -28.12 -29.79
C ASP A 324 5.13 -26.62 -30.07
N TYR A 325 5.69 -25.77 -29.19
CA TYR A 325 5.81 -24.33 -29.41
C TYR A 325 6.62 -24.01 -30.68
N ASN A 326 7.80 -24.61 -30.85
CA ASN A 326 8.64 -24.42 -32.03
C ASN A 326 7.96 -24.94 -33.31
N TRP A 327 7.26 -26.07 -33.25
CA TRP A 327 6.46 -26.60 -34.37
C TRP A 327 5.37 -25.61 -34.79
N ASN A 328 4.56 -25.15 -33.83
CA ASN A 328 3.46 -24.22 -34.10
C ASN A 328 3.96 -22.87 -34.63
N LYS A 329 5.08 -22.36 -34.11
CA LYS A 329 5.75 -21.14 -34.59
C LYS A 329 6.22 -21.24 -36.06
N SER A 330 6.54 -22.44 -36.55
CA SER A 330 7.10 -22.66 -37.89
C SER A 330 6.08 -23.07 -38.95
N PHE A 331 5.06 -23.84 -38.59
CA PHE A 331 4.25 -24.54 -39.60
C PHE A 331 2.83 -24.02 -39.79
N TYR A 332 2.38 -23.04 -39.00
CA TYR A 332 1.15 -22.31 -39.32
C TYR A 332 1.42 -21.20 -40.33
N THR A 333 0.74 -21.26 -41.47
CA THR A 333 0.74 -20.16 -42.44
C THR A 333 -0.10 -19.00 -41.95
N LYS A 334 0.15 -17.80 -42.47
CA LYS A 334 -0.57 -16.58 -42.09
C LYS A 334 -2.10 -16.69 -42.25
N ASP A 335 -2.56 -17.50 -43.20
CA ASP A 335 -3.97 -17.66 -43.53
C ASP A 335 -4.70 -18.61 -42.55
N GLU A 336 -3.96 -19.39 -41.76
CA GLU A 336 -4.46 -20.29 -40.71
C GLU A 336 -4.49 -19.64 -39.33
N LEU A 337 -3.78 -18.52 -39.14
CA LEU A 337 -3.72 -17.81 -37.87
C LEU A 337 -5.06 -17.12 -37.56
N ILE A 338 -5.40 -17.09 -36.27
CA ILE A 338 -6.62 -16.48 -35.75
C ILE A 338 -6.33 -15.04 -35.29
N PRO A 339 -6.76 -14.03 -36.06
CA PRO A 339 -6.64 -12.64 -35.65
C PRO A 339 -7.54 -12.29 -34.45
N THR A 340 -6.95 -12.04 -33.28
CA THR A 340 -7.69 -11.55 -32.09
C THR A 340 -6.99 -10.37 -31.42
N ILE A 341 -7.74 -9.66 -30.57
CA ILE A 341 -7.16 -8.83 -29.50
C ILE A 341 -7.29 -9.58 -28.18
N ILE A 342 -6.51 -9.18 -27.17
CA ILE A 342 -6.78 -9.55 -25.78
C ILE A 342 -8.17 -9.03 -25.42
N GLN A 343 -8.94 -9.80 -24.66
CA GLN A 343 -10.29 -9.44 -24.25
C GLN A 343 -10.36 -9.21 -22.74
N THR A 344 -11.39 -8.50 -22.31
CA THR A 344 -11.88 -8.48 -20.93
C THR A 344 -13.30 -9.02 -20.92
N THR A 345 -13.81 -9.39 -19.75
CA THR A 345 -15.16 -9.99 -19.69
C THR A 345 -16.25 -9.02 -20.17
N LYS A 346 -17.16 -9.53 -20.99
CA LYS A 346 -18.36 -8.80 -21.44
C LYS A 346 -19.52 -8.90 -20.44
N HIS A 347 -19.45 -9.85 -19.52
CA HIS A 347 -20.49 -10.17 -18.56
C HIS A 347 -19.94 -9.92 -17.15
N PRO A 348 -20.35 -8.84 -16.46
CA PRO A 348 -19.87 -8.58 -15.11
C PRO A 348 -20.19 -9.77 -14.18
N CYS A 349 -19.32 -10.00 -13.19
CA CYS A 349 -19.37 -11.15 -12.26
C CYS A 349 -19.19 -12.56 -12.88
N GLN A 350 -19.01 -12.70 -14.21
CA GLN A 350 -18.77 -14.01 -14.83
C GLN A 350 -17.39 -14.60 -14.50
N THR A 351 -16.38 -13.75 -14.33
CA THR A 351 -14.97 -14.13 -14.15
C THR A 351 -14.40 -13.82 -12.77
N VAL A 352 -15.20 -13.22 -11.88
CA VAL A 352 -14.81 -12.89 -10.50
C VAL A 352 -15.89 -13.33 -9.52
N VAL A 353 -15.49 -13.91 -8.39
CA VAL A 353 -16.40 -14.41 -7.35
C VAL A 353 -15.86 -14.00 -5.98
N SER A 354 -16.72 -13.45 -5.12
CA SER A 354 -16.45 -13.29 -3.69
C SER A 354 -17.10 -14.42 -2.91
N ASP A 355 -16.31 -15.11 -2.10
CA ASP A 355 -16.71 -16.19 -1.20
C ASP A 355 -16.79 -15.68 0.25
N PRO A 356 -17.99 -15.47 0.82
CA PRO A 356 -18.14 -14.98 2.19
C PRO A 356 -17.74 -15.98 3.27
N LYS A 357 -17.71 -17.28 2.95
CA LYS A 357 -17.44 -18.36 3.91
C LYS A 357 -15.93 -18.49 4.13
N GLU A 358 -15.18 -18.58 3.04
CA GLU A 358 -13.71 -18.66 3.07
C GLU A 358 -13.05 -17.26 3.08
N LYS A 359 -13.85 -16.19 2.99
CA LYS A 359 -13.43 -14.77 2.98
C LYS A 359 -12.36 -14.46 1.93
N LYS A 360 -12.53 -15.02 0.73
CA LYS A 360 -11.57 -14.89 -0.39
C LYS A 360 -12.27 -14.40 -1.65
N ILE A 361 -11.48 -13.89 -2.59
CA ILE A 361 -11.92 -13.67 -3.96
C ILE A 361 -11.25 -14.70 -4.88
N ILE A 362 -12.02 -15.19 -5.86
CA ILE A 362 -11.55 -16.04 -6.94
C ILE A 362 -11.65 -15.22 -8.23
N ILE A 363 -10.55 -15.10 -8.94
CA ILE A 363 -10.48 -14.57 -10.31
C ILE A 363 -10.25 -15.73 -11.28
N LYS A 364 -10.74 -15.62 -12.51
CA LYS A 364 -10.71 -16.75 -13.46
C LYS A 364 -10.61 -16.28 -14.91
N ASN A 365 -9.49 -16.58 -15.57
CA ASN A 365 -9.39 -16.47 -17.03
C ASN A 365 -10.22 -17.62 -17.63
N PRO A 366 -11.29 -17.35 -18.40
CA PRO A 366 -12.17 -18.39 -18.92
C PRO A 366 -11.52 -19.17 -20.05
N LYS A 367 -11.87 -20.46 -20.15
CA LYS A 367 -11.53 -21.31 -21.29
C LYS A 367 -12.09 -20.78 -22.61
N THR A 368 -11.48 -21.22 -23.69
CA THR A 368 -11.86 -20.98 -25.07
C THR A 368 -12.59 -22.20 -25.64
N ALA A 369 -13.64 -21.98 -26.43
CA ALA A 369 -14.26 -23.02 -27.28
C ALA A 369 -13.81 -22.87 -28.74
N PHE A 370 -13.88 -23.95 -29.52
CA PHE A 370 -13.52 -23.89 -30.94
C PHE A 370 -14.46 -22.95 -31.70
N GLY A 371 -13.90 -21.95 -32.40
CA GLY A 371 -14.66 -20.88 -33.05
C GLY A 371 -14.93 -19.66 -32.15
N GLU A 372 -14.80 -19.77 -30.83
CA GLU A 372 -14.97 -18.69 -29.85
C GLU A 372 -13.62 -18.20 -29.32
N TRP A 373 -12.71 -17.91 -30.24
CA TRP A 373 -11.31 -17.61 -29.97
C TRP A 373 -11.12 -16.35 -29.10
N LYS A 374 -10.66 -16.53 -27.87
CA LYS A 374 -10.40 -15.46 -26.90
C LYS A 374 -9.30 -15.84 -25.91
N LYS A 375 -8.42 -14.88 -25.64
CA LYS A 375 -7.55 -14.82 -24.45
C LYS A 375 -8.06 -13.63 -23.64
N GLU A 376 -8.55 -13.87 -22.43
CA GLU A 376 -9.32 -12.89 -21.65
C GLU A 376 -8.66 -12.63 -20.30
N SER A 377 -8.27 -11.37 -20.07
CA SER A 377 -7.63 -10.91 -18.84
C SER A 377 -8.67 -10.61 -17.75
N VAL A 378 -8.32 -10.83 -16.49
CA VAL A 378 -9.23 -10.71 -15.34
C VAL A 378 -8.52 -10.06 -14.15
N GLY A 379 -9.27 -9.34 -13.30
CA GLY A 379 -8.79 -8.95 -11.99
C GLY A 379 -9.79 -8.20 -11.15
N ILE A 380 -9.29 -7.67 -10.03
CA ILE A 380 -10.02 -6.85 -9.08
C ILE A 380 -9.24 -5.59 -8.70
N ILE A 381 -9.94 -4.58 -8.22
CA ILE A 381 -9.37 -3.32 -7.71
C ILE A 381 -10.01 -2.94 -6.36
N THR A 382 -9.23 -2.43 -5.42
CA THR A 382 -9.76 -1.85 -4.18
C THR A 382 -10.57 -0.58 -4.48
N ARG A 383 -11.64 -0.32 -3.73
CA ARG A 383 -12.49 0.88 -3.94
C ARG A 383 -12.07 2.11 -3.15
N HIS A 384 -11.20 1.94 -2.16
CA HIS A 384 -10.74 3.00 -1.26
C HIS A 384 -9.21 2.98 -1.23
N GLY A 385 -8.60 4.07 -1.64
CA GLY A 385 -7.15 4.20 -1.70
C GLY A 385 -6.54 4.82 -0.45
N PHE A 386 -5.23 4.64 -0.34
CA PHE A 386 -4.40 5.28 0.68
C PHE A 386 -3.20 5.98 0.02
N THR A 387 -2.62 6.94 0.74
CA THR A 387 -1.32 7.54 0.42
C THR A 387 -0.27 6.93 1.33
N TYR A 388 0.70 6.24 0.73
CA TYR A 388 1.63 5.32 1.40
C TYR A 388 0.95 4.12 2.03
N GLY A 389 1.76 3.18 2.53
CA GLY A 389 1.31 1.96 3.19
C GLY A 389 2.13 0.75 2.77
N LYS A 390 2.11 -0.28 3.63
CA LYS A 390 2.70 -1.58 3.33
C LYS A 390 1.60 -2.53 2.89
N TYR A 391 1.38 -2.60 1.58
CA TYR A 391 0.36 -3.42 0.95
C TYR A 391 0.86 -4.86 0.86
N ARG A 392 0.33 -5.74 1.69
CA ARG A 392 0.64 -7.17 1.70
C ARG A 392 -0.57 -7.98 1.26
N VAL A 393 -0.39 -8.83 0.24
CA VAL A 393 -1.41 -9.75 -0.24
C VAL A 393 -1.00 -11.20 0.00
N LYS A 394 -2.00 -12.04 0.29
CA LYS A 394 -1.87 -13.49 0.36
C LYS A 394 -2.66 -14.12 -0.78
N VAL A 395 -1.98 -14.74 -1.73
CA VAL A 395 -2.60 -15.21 -2.98
C VAL A 395 -2.13 -16.61 -3.37
N LYS A 396 -2.95 -17.31 -4.14
CA LYS A 396 -2.59 -18.47 -4.97
C LYS A 396 -3.00 -18.14 -6.41
N LEU A 397 -2.18 -17.35 -7.09
CA LEU A 397 -2.32 -17.11 -8.53
C LEU A 397 -1.78 -18.33 -9.30
N THR A 398 -2.11 -18.43 -10.58
CA THR A 398 -1.70 -19.58 -11.41
C THR A 398 -0.18 -19.72 -11.52
N GLU A 399 0.33 -20.96 -11.50
CA GLU A 399 1.67 -21.30 -12.03
C GLU A 399 1.79 -20.74 -13.46
N LEU A 400 2.95 -20.18 -13.81
CA LEU A 400 3.18 -19.53 -15.11
C LEU A 400 3.89 -20.47 -16.09
N LEU A 401 4.70 -21.39 -15.59
CA LEU A 401 5.40 -22.40 -16.36
C LEU A 401 4.72 -23.77 -16.18
N ASN A 402 5.03 -24.68 -17.10
CA ASN A 402 4.73 -26.09 -16.94
C ASN A 402 6.02 -26.90 -16.74
N LYS A 403 5.92 -28.23 -16.60
CA LYS A 403 7.10 -29.09 -16.40
C LYS A 403 8.09 -29.14 -17.58
N ASN A 404 7.73 -28.55 -18.72
CA ASN A 404 8.62 -28.34 -19.87
C ASN A 404 9.12 -26.88 -19.95
N ASN A 405 8.97 -26.09 -18.88
CA ASN A 405 9.33 -24.68 -18.77
C ASN A 405 8.70 -23.76 -19.84
N VAL A 406 7.55 -24.15 -20.39
CA VAL A 406 6.81 -23.34 -21.37
C VAL A 406 5.85 -22.41 -20.63
N TRP A 407 5.92 -21.12 -20.95
CA TRP A 407 5.04 -20.10 -20.39
C TRP A 407 3.59 -20.28 -20.87
N ASN A 408 2.63 -20.14 -19.96
CA ASN A 408 1.20 -20.20 -20.24
C ASN A 408 0.65 -18.92 -20.92
N GLY A 409 1.43 -17.85 -20.99
CA GLY A 409 1.06 -16.57 -21.59
C GLY A 409 0.40 -15.56 -20.63
N ILE A 410 0.33 -15.87 -19.34
CA ILE A 410 -0.23 -15.00 -18.29
C ILE A 410 0.90 -14.25 -17.57
N THR A 411 0.70 -12.94 -17.38
CA THR A 411 1.36 -12.15 -16.34
C THR A 411 0.45 -12.18 -15.10
N ASN A 412 0.99 -12.63 -13.97
CA ASN A 412 0.38 -12.41 -12.66
C ASN A 412 0.81 -11.01 -12.19
N ALA A 413 -0.11 -10.11 -11.88
CA ALA A 413 0.24 -8.75 -11.47
C ALA A 413 -0.48 -8.29 -10.19
N ILE A 414 0.27 -7.58 -9.34
CA ILE A 414 -0.21 -6.98 -8.08
C ILE A 414 0.34 -5.55 -8.05
N TRP A 415 -0.49 -4.54 -8.23
CA TRP A 415 0.03 -3.20 -8.52
C TRP A 415 -0.84 -2.08 -7.96
N LEU A 416 -0.23 -0.92 -7.73
CA LEU A 416 -0.91 0.28 -7.24
C LEU A 416 -1.11 1.23 -8.41
N ILE A 417 -2.29 1.83 -8.54
CA ILE A 417 -2.61 2.88 -9.52
C ILE A 417 -3.22 4.11 -8.84
N THR A 418 -3.01 5.30 -9.39
CA THR A 418 -3.70 6.53 -8.98
C THR A 418 -5.21 6.35 -8.81
N GLN A 419 -5.78 6.85 -7.71
CA GLN A 419 -7.21 6.86 -7.49
C GLN A 419 -7.85 8.03 -8.25
N GLY A 420 -8.46 7.75 -9.41
CA GLY A 420 -9.20 8.74 -10.18
C GLY A 420 -8.31 9.78 -10.88
N GLY A 421 -8.95 10.72 -11.60
CA GLY A 421 -8.26 11.80 -12.31
C GLY A 421 -8.66 13.18 -11.79
N GLY A 422 -7.75 14.15 -11.90
CA GLY A 422 -7.96 15.55 -11.56
C GLY A 422 -6.95 16.14 -10.57
N GLU A 423 -6.96 17.48 -10.47
CA GLU A 423 -5.97 18.25 -9.72
C GLU A 423 -5.91 17.94 -8.21
N TRP A 424 -6.97 17.34 -7.64
CA TRP A 424 -7.02 16.93 -6.24
C TRP A 424 -5.97 15.84 -5.93
N ASN A 425 -5.68 14.96 -6.90
CA ASN A 425 -4.75 13.83 -6.74
C ASN A 425 -3.41 14.00 -7.47
N PHE A 426 -3.03 15.21 -7.89
CA PHE A 426 -1.69 15.42 -8.44
C PHE A 426 -0.58 15.10 -7.42
N ARG A 427 0.42 14.34 -7.88
CA ARG A 427 1.70 14.13 -7.18
C ARG A 427 2.49 15.44 -7.02
N ARG A 428 3.51 15.44 -6.16
CA ARG A 428 4.44 16.58 -5.94
C ARG A 428 5.00 17.10 -7.27
N ASN A 429 5.13 18.42 -7.39
CA ASN A 429 5.71 19.06 -8.56
C ASN A 429 7.12 18.52 -8.86
N CYS A 430 7.40 18.20 -10.13
CA CYS A 430 8.74 17.91 -10.61
C CYS A 430 9.42 19.22 -11.04
N ASN A 431 10.25 19.82 -10.19
CA ASN A 431 10.66 21.22 -10.34
C ASN A 431 11.85 21.46 -11.31
N LYS A 432 12.38 20.39 -11.94
CA LYS A 432 13.36 20.49 -13.04
C LYS A 432 12.61 20.52 -14.38
N GLU A 433 12.79 19.50 -15.23
CA GLU A 433 12.16 19.39 -16.56
C GLU A 433 10.65 19.03 -16.53
N GLY A 434 9.96 19.09 -15.38
CA GLY A 434 8.58 18.61 -15.25
C GLY A 434 8.41 17.08 -15.37
N TYR A 435 7.16 16.63 -15.39
CA TYR A 435 6.72 15.29 -15.81
C TYR A 435 6.33 15.28 -17.29
N MET A 436 6.26 14.09 -17.89
CA MET A 436 5.48 13.86 -19.13
C MET A 436 3.99 14.06 -18.87
N GLU A 437 3.31 14.81 -19.73
CA GLU A 437 1.87 15.08 -19.62
C GLU A 437 1.01 13.85 -19.97
N THR A 438 1.46 12.97 -20.88
CA THR A 438 0.63 11.89 -21.43
C THR A 438 1.20 10.49 -21.17
N TYR A 439 0.32 9.56 -20.81
CA TYR A 439 0.66 8.14 -20.61
C TYR A 439 1.22 7.46 -21.87
N TRP A 440 0.94 7.97 -23.06
CA TRP A 440 1.50 7.45 -24.33
C TRP A 440 2.56 8.37 -24.96
N GLY A 441 3.09 9.33 -24.20
CA GLY A 441 4.07 10.30 -24.69
C GLY A 441 5.41 9.70 -25.14
N GLY A 442 6.33 10.56 -25.57
CA GLY A 442 7.72 10.20 -25.85
C GLY A 442 8.59 11.46 -25.90
N ALA A 443 9.66 11.45 -26.70
CA ALA A 443 10.59 12.59 -26.84
C ALA A 443 9.96 13.93 -27.31
N LYS A 444 8.70 13.93 -27.73
CA LYS A 444 7.93 15.12 -28.15
C LYS A 444 6.75 15.45 -27.23
N ASP A 445 6.58 14.71 -26.13
CA ASP A 445 5.47 14.96 -25.21
C ASP A 445 5.66 16.28 -24.47
N LYS A 446 4.55 16.94 -24.14
CA LYS A 446 4.60 18.18 -23.38
C LYS A 446 5.06 17.87 -21.95
N ARG A 447 5.86 18.79 -21.40
CA ARG A 447 6.31 18.72 -20.01
C ARG A 447 5.45 19.63 -19.13
N VAL A 448 5.00 19.10 -17.99
CA VAL A 448 4.12 19.78 -17.03
C VAL A 448 4.65 19.65 -15.60
N PRO A 449 4.44 20.63 -14.72
CA PRO A 449 5.00 20.57 -13.36
C PRO A 449 4.42 19.43 -12.53
N ALA A 450 3.16 19.03 -12.75
CA ALA A 450 2.46 18.00 -12.00
C ALA A 450 1.51 17.19 -12.91
N VAL A 451 1.22 15.95 -12.49
CA VAL A 451 0.25 15.01 -13.10
C VAL A 451 -0.47 14.26 -11.98
N ASP A 452 -1.61 13.62 -12.27
CA ASP A 452 -2.32 12.68 -11.37
C ASP A 452 -1.86 11.23 -11.54
N TYR A 453 -1.47 10.83 -12.75
CA TYR A 453 -1.03 9.47 -13.03
C TYR A 453 0.12 9.04 -12.11
N THR A 454 -0.03 7.90 -11.45
CA THR A 454 0.95 7.21 -10.60
C THR A 454 0.67 5.71 -10.68
N GLU A 455 1.73 4.92 -10.69
CA GLU A 455 1.67 3.47 -10.82
C GLU A 455 2.94 2.84 -10.20
N ILE A 456 2.76 1.78 -9.41
CA ILE A 456 3.84 0.98 -8.77
C ILE A 456 3.51 -0.49 -8.96
N ASP A 457 4.35 -1.23 -9.68
CA ASP A 457 4.00 -2.55 -10.18
C ASP A 457 4.77 -3.68 -9.53
N PHE A 458 4.09 -4.81 -9.46
CA PHE A 458 4.64 -6.13 -9.20
C PHE A 458 4.15 -7.05 -10.33
N GLU A 459 4.82 -7.03 -11.48
CA GLU A 459 4.48 -7.85 -12.65
C GLU A 459 5.32 -9.12 -12.69
N ILE A 460 4.70 -10.28 -12.87
CA ILE A 460 5.36 -11.58 -12.77
C ILE A 460 5.06 -12.40 -14.03
N LEU A 461 6.08 -12.69 -14.82
CA LEU A 461 5.97 -13.29 -16.16
C LEU A 461 7.27 -13.95 -16.64
N LYS A 462 7.22 -14.70 -17.73
CA LYS A 462 8.44 -15.19 -18.42
C LYS A 462 8.96 -14.13 -19.40
N THR A 463 10.08 -13.50 -19.08
CA THR A 463 10.77 -12.49 -19.89
C THR A 463 12.30 -12.66 -19.68
N PRO A 464 13.19 -12.15 -20.53
CA PRO A 464 14.63 -12.16 -20.24
C PRO A 464 14.97 -11.35 -18.99
N PRO A 465 16.06 -11.69 -18.27
CA PRO A 465 16.65 -10.82 -17.25
C PRO A 465 16.93 -9.41 -17.79
N TYR A 466 16.90 -8.41 -16.91
CA TYR A 466 17.45 -7.10 -17.26
C TYR A 466 18.98 -7.13 -17.18
N CYS A 467 19.63 -6.25 -17.95
CA CYS A 467 21.05 -5.94 -17.83
C CYS A 467 22.02 -7.12 -18.05
N PRO A 468 21.83 -7.99 -19.07
CA PRO A 468 22.79 -9.05 -19.38
C PRO A 468 24.14 -8.49 -19.88
N ASP A 469 25.23 -9.18 -19.54
CA ASP A 469 26.61 -8.71 -19.77
C ASP A 469 26.99 -8.45 -21.24
N ASN A 470 26.34 -9.13 -22.20
CA ASN A 470 26.86 -9.23 -23.57
C ASN A 470 25.93 -8.71 -24.69
N THR A 471 24.60 -8.81 -24.55
CA THR A 471 23.64 -8.21 -25.50
C THR A 471 22.23 -8.12 -24.91
N PHE A 472 21.53 -7.00 -25.10
CA PHE A 472 20.11 -6.87 -24.75
C PHE A 472 19.32 -6.19 -25.88
N PRO A 473 18.13 -6.71 -26.28
CA PRO A 473 17.56 -8.01 -25.89
C PRO A 473 18.34 -9.22 -26.43
N PRO A 474 18.14 -10.43 -25.89
CA PRO A 474 18.77 -11.66 -26.40
C PRO A 474 18.45 -11.93 -27.87
N VAL A 475 19.42 -12.49 -28.60
CA VAL A 475 19.30 -12.79 -30.04
C VAL A 475 18.79 -14.22 -30.26
N TYR A 476 17.54 -14.35 -30.65
CA TYR A 476 16.92 -15.62 -31.01
C TYR A 476 17.24 -15.99 -32.46
N LYS A 477 17.53 -17.27 -32.71
CA LYS A 477 17.55 -17.81 -34.08
C LYS A 477 16.12 -17.80 -34.63
N ASN A 478 15.97 -17.51 -35.92
CA ASN A 478 14.73 -17.80 -36.62
C ASN A 478 14.73 -19.26 -37.08
N PRO A 479 13.60 -19.97 -36.98
CA PRO A 479 13.49 -21.30 -37.56
C PRO A 479 13.45 -21.21 -39.10
N VAL A 480 13.68 -22.34 -39.74
CA VAL A 480 13.49 -22.54 -41.19
C VAL A 480 12.47 -23.66 -41.38
N ASP A 481 11.41 -23.36 -42.12
CA ASP A 481 10.18 -24.17 -42.18
C ASP A 481 10.33 -25.40 -43.07
N ASN A 482 11.15 -26.35 -42.61
CA ASN A 482 11.41 -27.63 -43.25
C ASN A 482 11.06 -28.77 -42.30
N ASN A 483 9.82 -29.27 -42.40
CA ASN A 483 9.31 -30.36 -41.54
C ASN A 483 10.08 -31.69 -41.65
N LYS A 484 11.03 -31.82 -42.61
CA LYS A 484 11.89 -33.01 -42.76
C LYS A 484 13.21 -32.92 -41.99
N ASP A 485 13.59 -31.75 -41.47
CA ASP A 485 14.79 -31.58 -40.66
C ASP A 485 14.46 -30.85 -39.36
N VAL A 486 14.38 -31.62 -38.27
CA VAL A 486 14.08 -31.12 -36.92
C VAL A 486 15.05 -30.04 -36.47
N LYS A 487 16.32 -30.06 -36.92
CA LYS A 487 17.32 -29.07 -36.49
C LYS A 487 17.11 -27.68 -37.11
N LEU A 488 16.30 -27.58 -38.16
CA LEU A 488 16.03 -26.32 -38.85
C LEU A 488 14.88 -25.54 -38.19
N TRP A 489 13.86 -26.22 -37.65
CA TRP A 489 12.72 -25.56 -37.00
C TRP A 489 12.71 -25.67 -35.47
N ASN A 490 13.21 -26.78 -34.89
CA ASN A 490 13.29 -26.95 -33.44
C ASN A 490 14.55 -26.27 -32.88
N ILE A 491 14.51 -24.94 -32.87
CA ILE A 491 15.58 -24.06 -32.40
C ILE A 491 15.70 -24.07 -30.87
N SER A 492 16.94 -24.17 -30.37
CA SER A 492 17.25 -23.98 -28.95
C SER A 492 17.14 -22.51 -28.55
N MET A 493 16.65 -22.23 -27.34
CA MET A 493 16.71 -20.88 -26.75
C MET A 493 18.16 -20.41 -26.56
N PRO A 494 18.41 -19.08 -26.48
CA PRO A 494 19.72 -18.53 -26.11
C PRO A 494 20.17 -18.99 -24.72
N GLN A 495 21.49 -19.08 -24.49
CA GLN A 495 22.03 -19.58 -23.22
C GLN A 495 21.55 -18.75 -22.01
N GLU A 496 21.43 -17.44 -22.20
CA GLU A 496 20.92 -16.47 -21.20
C GLU A 496 19.50 -16.83 -20.71
N ILE A 497 18.67 -17.43 -21.57
CA ILE A 497 17.33 -17.91 -21.22
C ILE A 497 17.37 -19.31 -20.62
N THR A 498 18.18 -20.22 -21.17
CA THR A 498 18.26 -21.60 -20.67
C THR A 498 18.88 -21.72 -19.28
N ASN A 499 19.69 -20.74 -18.87
CA ASN A 499 20.28 -20.69 -17.53
C ASN A 499 19.22 -20.46 -16.43
N THR A 500 18.08 -19.85 -16.76
CA THR A 500 16.97 -19.54 -15.85
C THR A 500 15.65 -20.12 -16.39
N ASP A 501 15.72 -21.28 -17.06
CA ASP A 501 14.61 -21.83 -17.84
C ASP A 501 13.37 -22.13 -16.96
N GLY A 502 13.58 -22.70 -15.77
CA GLY A 502 12.53 -22.97 -14.77
C GLY A 502 12.15 -21.79 -13.86
N ASP A 503 12.72 -20.61 -14.10
CA ASP A 503 12.44 -19.40 -13.31
C ASP A 503 11.54 -18.43 -14.08
N ILE A 504 10.89 -17.55 -13.33
CA ILE A 504 10.05 -16.45 -13.83
C ILE A 504 10.65 -15.13 -13.37
N THR A 505 10.40 -14.09 -14.13
CA THR A 505 10.85 -12.75 -13.78
C THR A 505 9.82 -12.07 -12.90
N VAL A 506 10.24 -11.64 -11.73
CA VAL A 506 9.58 -10.63 -10.92
C VAL A 506 10.08 -9.25 -11.36
N ALA A 507 9.21 -8.46 -11.99
CA ALA A 507 9.47 -7.09 -12.41
C ALA A 507 8.87 -6.11 -11.39
N CYS A 508 9.72 -5.24 -10.85
CA CYS A 508 9.37 -4.20 -9.88
C CYS A 508 9.49 -2.84 -10.59
N THR A 509 8.38 -2.14 -10.82
CA THR A 509 8.36 -0.91 -11.64
C THR A 509 7.80 0.27 -10.86
N ASN A 510 8.40 1.45 -10.98
CA ASN A 510 7.81 2.72 -10.55
C ASN A 510 7.64 3.66 -11.75
N TRP A 511 6.41 4.11 -11.99
CA TRP A 511 6.11 5.07 -13.05
C TRP A 511 6.35 6.49 -12.55
N ASP A 512 7.59 6.97 -12.61
CA ASP A 512 7.93 8.36 -12.26
C ASP A 512 7.55 9.41 -13.31
N MET A 513 6.89 8.98 -14.39
CA MET A 513 6.49 9.80 -15.55
C MET A 513 7.68 10.59 -16.15
N ALA A 514 8.86 9.96 -16.10
CA ALA A 514 10.14 10.52 -16.51
C ALA A 514 10.42 11.89 -15.89
N CYS A 515 10.18 12.05 -14.59
CA CYS A 515 10.56 13.24 -13.83
C CYS A 515 12.07 13.27 -13.55
N TRP A 516 12.72 14.38 -13.89
CA TRP A 516 14.17 14.54 -13.75
C TRP A 516 14.59 15.12 -12.39
N GLU A 517 13.67 15.32 -11.45
CA GLU A 517 13.95 15.82 -10.11
C GLU A 517 14.93 14.97 -9.27
N PRO A 518 14.90 13.62 -9.34
CA PRO A 518 15.89 12.77 -8.67
C PRO A 518 17.34 13.17 -8.99
N LYS A 519 18.23 12.96 -8.03
CA LYS A 519 19.65 13.35 -8.17
C LYS A 519 20.38 12.51 -9.23
N ASN A 520 20.06 11.23 -9.28
CA ASN A 520 20.70 10.20 -10.09
C ASN A 520 19.73 9.73 -11.20
N PHE A 521 19.03 10.66 -11.87
CA PHE A 521 18.16 10.32 -12.99
C PHE A 521 18.98 9.72 -14.15
N GLY A 522 18.88 8.40 -14.34
CA GLY A 522 19.67 7.63 -15.29
C GLY A 522 18.87 6.99 -16.43
N VAL A 523 19.62 6.59 -17.45
CA VAL A 523 19.18 5.74 -18.58
C VAL A 523 20.08 4.51 -18.62
N GLY A 524 19.58 3.39 -19.14
CA GLY A 524 20.28 2.11 -19.05
C GLY A 524 20.28 1.56 -17.62
N CYS A 525 21.17 0.62 -17.36
CA CYS A 525 21.31 -0.09 -16.08
C CYS A 525 22.07 0.75 -15.05
N ASN A 526 21.43 1.04 -13.92
CA ASN A 526 21.98 1.87 -12.86
C ASN A 526 21.87 1.13 -11.51
N PRO A 527 23.00 0.85 -10.81
CA PRO A 527 22.98 0.10 -9.56
C PRO A 527 22.48 0.94 -8.38
N ILE A 528 21.81 0.30 -7.44
CA ILE A 528 21.39 0.88 -6.15
C ILE A 528 21.61 -0.13 -5.02
N ASP A 529 22.32 0.27 -3.97
CA ASP A 529 22.63 -0.60 -2.84
C ASP A 529 21.66 -0.41 -1.67
N TYR A 530 21.13 -1.51 -1.14
CA TYR A 530 20.29 -1.51 0.06
C TYR A 530 20.51 -2.75 0.92
N LYS A 531 20.82 -2.54 2.21
CA LYS A 531 21.03 -3.61 3.21
C LYS A 531 22.01 -4.72 2.76
N GLY A 532 23.04 -4.36 2.00
CA GLY A 532 24.06 -5.30 1.52
C GLY A 532 23.67 -6.10 0.28
N GLN A 533 22.59 -5.71 -0.41
CA GLN A 533 22.20 -6.21 -1.74
C GLN A 533 22.27 -5.07 -2.75
N THR A 534 22.72 -5.37 -3.97
CA THR A 534 22.71 -4.43 -5.09
C THR A 534 21.56 -4.78 -6.02
N PHE A 535 20.73 -3.81 -6.34
CA PHE A 535 19.65 -3.90 -7.31
C PHE A 535 20.01 -3.10 -8.57
N TYR A 536 19.44 -3.43 -9.72
CA TYR A 536 19.76 -2.81 -11.01
C TYR A 536 18.50 -2.22 -11.64
N THR A 537 18.31 -0.93 -11.40
CA THR A 537 17.26 -0.14 -12.03
C THR A 537 17.55 0.07 -13.51
N HIS A 538 16.53 0.02 -14.36
CA HIS A 538 16.66 0.35 -15.78
C HIS A 538 15.57 1.28 -16.31
N ARG A 539 15.99 2.27 -17.12
CA ARG A 539 15.13 3.12 -17.95
C ARG A 539 15.61 3.07 -19.40
N TRP A 540 14.70 2.83 -20.35
CA TRP A 540 15.03 2.68 -21.78
C TRP A 540 15.65 3.94 -22.41
N ASP A 541 15.08 5.11 -22.14
CA ASP A 541 15.59 6.40 -22.59
C ASP A 541 15.12 7.53 -21.66
N HIS A 542 15.59 8.78 -21.89
CA HIS A 542 15.29 9.92 -21.02
C HIS A 542 13.79 10.34 -20.97
N TRP A 543 12.97 9.77 -21.85
CA TRP A 543 11.53 9.99 -21.97
C TRP A 543 10.72 8.71 -21.75
N TYR A 544 11.35 7.64 -21.25
CA TYR A 544 10.61 6.46 -20.81
C TYR A 544 10.06 6.69 -19.39
N ARG A 545 8.73 6.55 -19.26
CA ARG A 545 7.94 6.98 -18.10
C ARG A 545 8.19 6.24 -16.80
N ALA A 546 8.88 5.11 -16.84
CA ALA A 546 9.05 4.25 -15.69
C ALA A 546 10.51 3.85 -15.47
N LEU A 547 10.79 3.38 -14.27
CA LEU A 547 12.04 2.74 -13.88
C LEU A 547 11.69 1.32 -13.43
N THR A 548 12.37 0.30 -13.97
CA THR A 548 12.06 -1.11 -13.71
C THR A 548 13.30 -1.85 -13.22
N GLU A 549 13.12 -2.69 -12.20
CA GLU A 549 14.06 -3.75 -11.81
C GLU A 549 13.48 -5.11 -12.19
N LYS A 550 14.34 -6.09 -12.47
CA LYS A 550 13.95 -7.49 -12.66
C LYS A 550 14.75 -8.39 -11.76
N LYS A 551 14.09 -9.42 -11.24
CA LYS A 551 14.73 -10.51 -10.50
C LYS A 551 14.11 -11.83 -10.91
N GLU A 552 14.94 -12.80 -11.27
CA GLU A 552 14.46 -14.16 -11.55
C GLU A 552 14.20 -14.88 -10.22
N GLU A 553 13.04 -15.53 -10.12
CA GLU A 553 12.55 -16.28 -8.96
C GLU A 553 11.86 -17.56 -9.45
N ASN A 554 11.80 -18.60 -8.63
CA ASN A 554 11.34 -19.91 -9.08
C ASN A 554 9.80 -20.04 -9.14
N ASP A 555 9.24 -20.48 -10.27
CA ASP A 555 7.77 -20.57 -10.47
C ASP A 555 7.10 -21.55 -9.51
N ASP A 556 7.74 -22.71 -9.31
CA ASP A 556 7.34 -23.77 -8.37
C ASP A 556 7.29 -23.24 -6.92
N GLU A 557 8.25 -22.40 -6.49
CA GLU A 557 8.23 -21.80 -5.14
C GLU A 557 7.03 -20.86 -4.96
N LEU A 558 6.81 -19.97 -5.93
CA LEU A 558 5.88 -18.84 -5.85
C LEU A 558 4.41 -19.26 -6.03
N PHE A 559 4.10 -20.20 -6.91
CA PHE A 559 2.71 -20.44 -7.33
C PHE A 559 2.18 -21.87 -7.15
N LYS A 560 3.06 -22.87 -7.01
CA LYS A 560 2.65 -24.26 -6.72
C LYS A 560 2.25 -24.48 -5.25
N SER A 561 2.82 -23.66 -4.37
CA SER A 561 2.47 -23.55 -2.95
C SER A 561 0.97 -23.26 -2.75
N ASP A 562 0.41 -23.60 -1.58
CA ASP A 562 -1.01 -23.30 -1.30
C ASP A 562 -1.34 -21.82 -1.22
N TYR A 563 -0.33 -20.98 -1.01
CA TYR A 563 -0.36 -19.54 -1.19
C TYR A 563 1.07 -19.02 -1.12
N TYR A 564 1.26 -17.76 -1.49
CA TYR A 564 2.47 -17.00 -1.24
C TYR A 564 2.10 -15.56 -0.83
N TYR A 565 3.03 -14.86 -0.19
CA TYR A 565 2.88 -13.46 0.15
C TYR A 565 3.70 -12.58 -0.78
N PHE A 566 3.09 -11.47 -1.21
CA PHE A 566 3.71 -10.40 -1.98
C PHE A 566 3.45 -9.08 -1.26
N GLU A 567 4.43 -8.19 -1.26
CA GLU A 567 4.38 -6.93 -0.52
C GLU A 567 4.99 -5.76 -1.30
N ILE A 568 4.24 -4.65 -1.34
CA ILE A 568 4.73 -3.33 -1.76
C ILE A 568 4.74 -2.43 -0.52
N ASP A 569 5.93 -2.12 -0.02
CA ASP A 569 6.18 -1.20 1.10
C ASP A 569 6.50 0.18 0.53
N TRP A 570 5.46 0.98 0.30
CA TRP A 570 5.55 2.30 -0.32
C TRP A 570 5.57 3.40 0.75
N ARG A 571 6.66 4.17 0.75
CA ARG A 571 7.00 5.19 1.76
C ARG A 571 7.26 6.55 1.11
N PRO A 572 7.38 7.63 1.90
CA PRO A 572 7.60 8.98 1.36
C PRO A 572 8.88 9.20 0.53
N ALA A 573 9.90 8.35 0.69
CA ALA A 573 11.21 8.47 0.04
C ALA A 573 11.74 7.14 -0.56
N GLU A 574 11.03 6.02 -0.40
CA GLU A 574 11.46 4.70 -0.92
C GLU A 574 10.26 3.80 -1.23
N ILE A 575 10.47 2.82 -2.11
CA ILE A 575 9.56 1.71 -2.40
C ILE A 575 10.37 0.42 -2.26
N ILE A 576 9.83 -0.56 -1.54
CA ILE A 576 10.49 -1.85 -1.30
C ILE A 576 9.53 -2.98 -1.63
N TRP A 577 9.94 -3.87 -2.54
CA TRP A 577 9.17 -5.02 -2.96
C TRP A 577 9.68 -6.27 -2.25
N ARG A 578 8.77 -7.07 -1.68
CA ARG A 578 9.13 -8.31 -0.95
C ARG A 578 8.20 -9.46 -1.30
N ILE A 579 8.73 -10.69 -1.22
CA ILE A 579 7.96 -11.92 -1.39
C ILE A 579 8.38 -12.98 -0.38
N GLY A 580 7.47 -13.87 0.03
CA GLY A 580 7.81 -15.00 0.88
C GLY A 580 6.64 -15.91 1.23
N PRO A 581 6.91 -17.09 1.82
CA PRO A 581 5.85 -18.02 2.22
C PRO A 581 5.07 -17.54 3.46
N GLN A 582 5.64 -16.62 4.25
CA GLN A 582 5.04 -16.04 5.47
C GLN A 582 5.56 -14.60 5.66
N PRO A 583 4.80 -13.70 6.32
CA PRO A 583 5.19 -12.28 6.48
C PRO A 583 6.54 -12.05 7.17
N ASP A 584 6.93 -12.93 8.10
CA ASP A 584 8.21 -12.90 8.82
C ASP A 584 9.38 -13.52 8.03
N LYS A 585 9.09 -14.10 6.85
CA LYS A 585 10.04 -14.84 6.00
C LYS A 585 10.14 -14.26 4.59
N MET A 586 9.74 -13.00 4.40
CA MET A 586 9.80 -12.36 3.09
C MET A 586 11.22 -11.83 2.78
N ARG A 587 11.70 -12.14 1.57
CA ARG A 587 12.94 -11.59 1.00
C ARG A 587 12.64 -10.34 0.18
N ILE A 588 13.61 -9.43 0.08
CA ILE A 588 13.53 -8.28 -0.83
C ILE A 588 13.79 -8.78 -2.26
N VAL A 589 13.04 -8.23 -3.21
CA VAL A 589 13.17 -8.53 -4.64
C VAL A 589 13.34 -7.29 -5.53
N GLY A 590 13.01 -6.10 -5.01
CA GLY A 590 13.28 -4.82 -5.64
C GLY A 590 13.36 -3.70 -4.61
N TYR A 591 14.06 -2.62 -4.94
CA TYR A 591 14.28 -1.45 -4.08
C TYR A 591 14.53 -0.17 -4.90
N MET A 592 13.73 0.86 -4.69
CA MET A 592 13.95 2.19 -5.29
C MET A 592 13.80 3.30 -4.25
N ASN A 593 14.51 4.42 -4.45
CA ASN A 593 14.39 5.60 -3.58
C ASN A 593 14.41 6.92 -4.36
N ASP A 594 14.12 8.00 -3.63
CA ASP A 594 14.01 9.37 -4.13
C ASP A 594 15.29 9.93 -4.80
N GLN A 595 16.44 9.24 -4.66
CA GLN A 595 17.67 9.61 -5.35
C GLN A 595 17.67 9.16 -6.81
N VAL A 596 16.98 8.07 -7.18
CA VAL A 596 16.96 7.51 -8.54
C VAL A 596 15.64 7.71 -9.29
N THR A 597 14.52 7.84 -8.56
CA THR A 597 13.17 7.92 -9.17
C THR A 597 12.26 8.87 -8.38
N SER A 598 11.25 9.47 -9.03
CA SER A 598 10.26 10.28 -8.31
C SER A 598 9.25 9.35 -7.63
N ILE A 599 9.30 9.31 -6.30
CA ILE A 599 8.42 8.49 -5.48
C ILE A 599 7.02 9.15 -5.42
N PRO A 600 5.94 8.46 -5.79
CA PRO A 600 4.60 9.03 -5.76
C PRO A 600 4.14 9.34 -4.33
N ASN A 601 3.33 10.38 -4.16
CA ASN A 601 2.83 10.86 -2.86
C ASN A 601 1.33 11.20 -2.85
N ASN A 602 0.59 10.78 -3.89
CA ASN A 602 -0.86 10.96 -4.02
C ASN A 602 -1.63 9.75 -3.45
N GLN A 603 -2.93 9.61 -3.71
CA GLN A 603 -3.73 8.47 -3.22
C GLN A 603 -3.85 7.39 -4.32
N MET A 604 -3.61 6.12 -3.98
CA MET A 604 -3.61 5.00 -4.93
C MET A 604 -4.50 3.83 -4.49
N LEU A 605 -4.99 3.06 -5.46
CA LEU A 605 -5.76 1.83 -5.33
C LEU A 605 -4.89 0.61 -5.66
N LEU A 606 -5.08 -0.52 -4.97
CA LEU A 606 -4.45 -1.79 -5.31
C LEU A 606 -5.29 -2.57 -6.33
N ILE A 607 -4.61 -3.13 -7.32
CA ILE A 607 -5.12 -4.05 -8.35
C ILE A 607 -4.43 -5.41 -8.18
N ILE A 608 -5.19 -6.49 -8.43
CA ILE A 608 -4.66 -7.86 -8.54
C ILE A 608 -5.28 -8.51 -9.78
N THR A 609 -4.45 -8.96 -10.72
CA THR A 609 -4.86 -9.44 -12.04
C THR A 609 -4.11 -10.69 -12.49
N GLN A 610 -4.73 -11.41 -13.43
CA GLN A 610 -4.09 -12.41 -14.29
C GLN A 610 -4.37 -12.01 -15.74
N GLU A 611 -3.31 -11.63 -16.46
CA GLU A 611 -3.43 -10.91 -17.73
C GLU A 611 -2.67 -11.58 -18.86
N PHE A 612 -3.30 -11.66 -20.03
CA PHE A 612 -2.57 -11.93 -21.28
C PHE A 612 -2.08 -10.59 -21.83
N HIS A 613 -0.78 -10.47 -22.14
CA HIS A 613 -0.20 -9.25 -22.70
C HIS A 613 0.35 -9.45 -24.11
N SER A 614 0.47 -8.34 -24.85
CA SER A 614 1.29 -8.32 -26.05
C SER A 614 2.76 -8.45 -25.67
N THR A 615 3.39 -9.54 -26.10
CA THR A 615 4.83 -9.80 -25.89
C THR A 615 5.76 -8.73 -26.50
N LYS A 616 5.23 -7.86 -27.35
CA LYS A 616 5.91 -6.66 -27.87
C LYS A 616 6.22 -5.62 -26.79
N TRP A 617 5.50 -5.63 -25.67
CA TRP A 617 5.79 -4.78 -24.50
C TRP A 617 7.01 -5.28 -23.70
N TRP A 618 7.43 -6.53 -23.94
CA TRP A 618 8.54 -7.20 -23.25
C TRP A 618 9.63 -7.64 -24.25
N PRO A 619 10.44 -6.69 -24.77
CA PRO A 619 11.45 -6.99 -25.79
C PRO A 619 12.35 -8.16 -25.40
N GLY A 620 12.49 -9.12 -26.32
CA GLY A 620 13.32 -10.31 -26.12
C GLY A 620 12.69 -11.43 -25.30
N THR A 621 11.38 -11.42 -24.99
CA THR A 621 10.70 -12.58 -24.39
C THR A 621 10.86 -13.87 -25.20
N ALA A 622 11.00 -15.00 -24.50
CA ALA A 622 11.28 -16.31 -25.08
C ALA A 622 10.08 -16.89 -25.84
N TYR A 623 8.86 -16.60 -25.38
CA TYR A 623 7.62 -17.15 -25.93
C TYR A 623 6.74 -15.99 -26.43
N SER A 624 6.46 -15.93 -27.74
CA SER A 624 5.52 -14.93 -28.28
C SER A 624 4.08 -15.35 -28.01
N GLN A 625 3.24 -14.40 -27.60
CA GLN A 625 1.86 -14.64 -27.23
C GLN A 625 1.03 -15.28 -28.35
N ASP A 626 1.34 -14.92 -29.60
CA ASP A 626 0.73 -15.45 -30.81
C ASP A 626 0.91 -16.97 -30.95
N ASN A 627 2.05 -17.51 -30.50
CA ASN A 627 2.46 -18.92 -30.63
C ASN A 627 2.11 -19.77 -29.39
N LEU A 628 1.41 -19.18 -28.42
CA LEU A 628 0.88 -19.89 -27.26
C LEU A 628 -0.59 -20.28 -27.52
N PRO A 629 -1.01 -21.52 -27.20
CA PRO A 629 -2.38 -21.95 -27.38
C PRO A 629 -3.41 -21.06 -26.67
N PHE A 630 -4.64 -21.10 -27.17
CA PHE A 630 -5.81 -20.62 -26.44
C PHE A 630 -6.12 -21.57 -25.25
N PRO A 631 -6.52 -21.04 -24.09
CA PRO A 631 -6.72 -21.85 -22.88
C PRO A 631 -7.87 -22.86 -23.04
N LYS A 632 -7.54 -24.16 -23.00
CA LYS A 632 -8.52 -25.25 -23.08
C LYS A 632 -9.38 -25.40 -21.81
N ASN A 633 -8.84 -24.98 -20.67
CA ASN A 633 -9.48 -25.03 -19.37
C ASN A 633 -9.51 -23.63 -18.74
N ASP A 634 -10.41 -23.43 -17.78
CA ASP A 634 -10.43 -22.20 -16.99
C ASP A 634 -9.15 -22.14 -16.13
N ILE A 635 -8.52 -20.97 -16.05
CA ILE A 635 -7.31 -20.74 -15.26
C ILE A 635 -7.68 -19.87 -14.04
N PRO A 636 -7.72 -20.44 -12.82
CA PRO A 636 -8.11 -19.72 -11.62
C PRO A 636 -6.92 -19.00 -10.95
N GLY A 637 -7.24 -17.98 -10.16
CA GLY A 637 -6.37 -17.42 -9.13
C GLY A 637 -7.21 -17.11 -7.88
N GLU A 638 -6.66 -17.33 -6.69
CA GLU A 638 -7.33 -17.09 -5.41
C GLU A 638 -6.62 -16.01 -4.59
N ILE A 639 -7.38 -15.13 -3.94
CA ILE A 639 -6.92 -13.98 -3.17
C ILE A 639 -7.53 -14.11 -1.78
N TYR A 640 -6.72 -14.51 -0.80
CA TYR A 640 -7.15 -14.90 0.54
C TYR A 640 -7.13 -13.74 1.54
N GLU A 641 -6.20 -12.81 1.39
CA GLU A 641 -5.99 -11.73 2.35
C GLU A 641 -5.40 -10.51 1.65
N LEU A 642 -5.84 -9.33 2.05
CA LEU A 642 -5.19 -8.04 1.82
C LEU A 642 -5.05 -7.36 3.17
N THR A 643 -3.83 -6.99 3.54
CA THR A 643 -3.52 -6.20 4.73
C THR A 643 -2.66 -5.00 4.31
N ILE A 644 -3.04 -3.80 4.76
CA ILE A 644 -2.32 -2.55 4.54
C ILE A 644 -1.99 -1.98 5.91
N GLU A 645 -0.70 -1.86 6.25
CA GLU A 645 -0.20 -1.40 7.56
C GLU A 645 0.81 -0.27 7.48
#